data_AF-A0A3M1TFA1-F1
#
_entry.id   AF-A0A3M1TFA1-F1
#
_cell.length_a   1.000
_cell.length_b   1.000
_cell.length_c   1.000
_cell.angle_alpha   90.00
_cell.angle_beta   90.00
_cell.angle_gamma   90.00
#
_symmetry.space_group_name_H-M   'P 1'
#
loop_
_entity.id
_entity.type
_entity.pdbx_description
1 polymer ?
#
loop_
_entity_poly.entity_id
_entity_poly.type
_entity_poly.pdbx_seq_one_letter_code
_entity_poly.pdbx_strand_id
1 'polypeptide(L)'
;MLDNHLSIETDRSTLGGQSVGFWQLLDNLPAARFLSQPAIQPSQFQALTLNPDALQVALEGAPQELGQPSEPGLMPSIPLEIALPMPDGTFARFQVEESPIMAPELAAKFPNIKTYSGRGIDDPAASLRFDLTPAGFHAQVLSPSGTYYIDPYFHLDDSLYVSYFKQDYLNRPDFIFYEEEDIHDEAARLETTEALRDGDLSSIAADSLNFARSAGGELRTYDLAVAATGEYTQFHGGTVELGQAAIVTAINRVTGIYENELAIRLQLVANNDALVYTNPATDPYTNNNASALLAQNQTNLDAILGNANYDIGHVFSTAGGGLASLGVVGVTGRKARGETGLSNPVGDPFYVDYVTHEIGHQFNARHTFNGCNGGTFGNGYEPGSGSTIMAYAGVCGSDNLQLNSDPYFHAASFEEIREFVTTGVANAAATITPTGNTVPTVSAGLDYVIPAATPFQLTATGFDADGDTLTYTWEEYDLGPSQPVGAPDNGSSPLFRSFSPTPDPTRIFPRLPDLLNNTTTIGEKLPTTARALNFRVTVRDNHSGGGGVNSDDLQIIVVNTGTPFQVTSHNTVETYPGNTIETLTWDVAGTDSGSIDTANVNILLSTDGGLTYPIVLAAETPNDGSEEIVFPNLEVTDARIKVEAVGNIFFDITDANLAIATVPAATVGDDNLVGTSADDRIEALAGRDTVRGGEGNDRLFGQAGDDDLHGGFGNDSLHGGGGNDELWGGADNDTLNGSIGSDTLEGEAGGDRLLGGAGNDALNGGEDDDTLFGQMGDDLIAGDLGNDTANGGIDNDTLNGGEGNDTLNGGDGNDVLEGETDNDRLLGGNGNDSLKGGEGDDTLFGQNDNDRLIGQAGSDRLLG
;
A
#
# COMPACT_ATOMS: atom_id res chain seq x y z
N MET A 1 51.13 -24.29 -17.43
CA MET A 1 50.90 -25.63 -18.02
C MET A 1 49.61 -25.49 -18.79
N LEU A 2 49.62 -24.99 -20.03
CA LEU A 2 50.11 -25.55 -21.30
C LEU A 2 48.87 -25.72 -22.18
N ASP A 3 48.79 -24.86 -23.20
CA ASP A 3 48.17 -24.98 -24.52
C ASP A 3 46.95 -25.90 -24.70
N ASN A 4 45.88 -25.32 -25.28
CA ASN A 4 45.48 -25.75 -26.62
C ASN A 4 44.69 -24.67 -27.35
N HIS A 5 45.22 -24.28 -28.51
CA HIS A 5 44.57 -23.50 -29.54
C HIS A 5 43.29 -24.20 -30.05
N LEU A 6 42.19 -23.47 -30.11
CA LEU A 6 41.10 -23.71 -31.06
C LEU A 6 40.67 -22.36 -31.63
N SER A 7 41.10 -22.11 -32.86
CA SER A 7 40.51 -21.13 -33.76
C SER A 7 39.10 -21.58 -34.12
N ILE A 8 38.08 -20.77 -33.83
CA ILE A 8 36.74 -20.94 -34.41
C ILE A 8 36.22 -19.56 -34.83
N GLU A 9 35.92 -19.47 -36.13
CA GLU A 9 35.21 -18.39 -36.80
C GLU A 9 33.85 -18.13 -36.15
N THR A 10 33.45 -16.86 -36.23
CA THR A 10 32.10 -16.33 -35.96
C THR A 10 30.96 -17.28 -36.32
N ASP A 11 30.23 -17.74 -35.31
CA ASP A 11 28.85 -18.20 -35.48
C ASP A 11 27.95 -17.37 -34.55
N ARG A 12 27.18 -16.45 -35.14
CA ARG A 12 26.17 -15.60 -34.48
C ARG A 12 24.85 -16.36 -34.24
N SER A 13 24.86 -17.69 -34.15
CA SER A 13 23.62 -18.47 -34.17
C SER A 13 23.49 -19.59 -33.15
N THR A 14 23.94 -19.43 -31.89
CA THR A 14 23.36 -20.20 -30.78
C THR A 14 23.58 -19.49 -29.43
N LEU A 15 22.76 -18.48 -29.16
CA LEU A 15 22.39 -18.10 -27.80
C LEU A 15 20.86 -18.23 -27.76
N GLY A 16 20.35 -19.20 -27.01
CA GLY A 16 18.90 -19.33 -26.80
C GLY A 16 18.39 -18.04 -26.17
N GLY A 17 17.45 -17.37 -26.83
CA GLY A 17 16.91 -16.10 -26.40
C GLY A 17 15.68 -15.76 -27.23
N GLN A 18 14.67 -15.16 -26.61
CA GLN A 18 13.50 -14.65 -27.33
C GLN A 18 13.88 -13.35 -28.05
N SER A 19 13.48 -13.22 -29.32
CA SER A 19 13.64 -11.99 -30.11
C SER A 19 12.30 -11.27 -30.20
N VAL A 20 12.30 -9.99 -29.84
CA VAL A 20 11.12 -9.12 -29.90
C VAL A 20 11.58 -7.77 -30.46
N GLY A 21 11.00 -7.36 -31.59
CA GLY A 21 11.39 -6.13 -32.28
C GLY A 21 12.87 -6.13 -32.69
N PHE A 22 13.63 -5.16 -32.17
CA PHE A 22 15.05 -4.96 -32.46
C PHE A 22 15.98 -5.66 -31.46
N TRP A 23 15.40 -6.27 -30.42
CA TRP A 23 16.12 -6.78 -29.26
C TRP A 23 16.17 -8.30 -29.25
N GLN A 24 17.27 -8.83 -28.73
CA GLN A 24 17.41 -10.23 -28.38
C GLN A 24 17.78 -10.32 -26.89
N LEU A 25 16.91 -10.97 -26.11
CA LEU A 25 17.17 -11.26 -24.70
C LEU A 25 18.24 -12.34 -24.56
N LEU A 26 19.10 -12.20 -23.56
CA LEU A 26 20.12 -13.19 -23.23
C LEU A 26 19.82 -13.82 -21.87
N ASP A 27 19.76 -15.16 -21.83
CA ASP A 27 19.58 -15.90 -20.57
C ASP A 27 20.78 -15.76 -19.63
N ASN A 28 21.98 -15.49 -20.17
CA ASN A 28 23.21 -15.33 -19.41
C ASN A 28 24.16 -14.35 -20.12
N LEU A 29 25.02 -13.68 -19.34
CA LEU A 29 26.12 -12.90 -19.89
C LEU A 29 27.07 -13.81 -20.72
N PRO A 30 27.52 -13.37 -21.92
CA PRO A 30 28.42 -14.16 -22.74
C PRO A 30 29.75 -14.47 -22.03
N ALA A 31 30.11 -15.75 -21.92
CA ALA A 31 31.27 -16.20 -21.15
C ALA A 31 32.65 -15.71 -21.68
N ALA A 32 32.69 -15.09 -22.86
CA ALA A 32 33.92 -14.66 -23.53
C ALA A 32 34.38 -13.23 -23.15
N ARG A 33 33.67 -12.51 -22.28
CA ARG A 33 33.94 -11.08 -22.01
C ARG A 33 34.37 -10.72 -20.58
N PHE A 34 34.73 -11.69 -19.75
CA PHE A 34 35.18 -11.48 -18.36
C PHE A 34 36.52 -10.74 -18.17
N LEU A 35 37.09 -10.10 -19.21
CA LEU A 35 38.40 -9.44 -19.13
C LEU A 35 38.33 -7.92 -18.95
N SER A 36 37.15 -7.30 -19.03
CA SER A 36 36.90 -5.87 -18.77
C SER A 36 35.89 -5.68 -17.65
N GLN A 37 36.16 -4.78 -16.71
CA GLN A 37 35.18 -4.39 -15.68
C GLN A 37 33.99 -3.67 -16.36
N PRO A 38 32.73 -4.01 -16.03
CA PRO A 38 31.58 -3.35 -16.62
C PRO A 38 31.50 -1.88 -16.21
N ALA A 39 31.06 -1.04 -17.15
CA ALA A 39 30.88 0.40 -16.93
C ALA A 39 29.64 0.67 -16.08
N ILE A 40 28.58 -0.07 -16.36
CA ILE A 40 27.28 -0.07 -15.67
C ILE A 40 27.22 -1.27 -14.73
N GLN A 41 26.92 -1.05 -13.45
CA GLN A 41 27.04 -2.07 -12.39
C GLN A 41 25.74 -2.27 -11.59
N PRO A 42 24.64 -2.70 -12.22
CA PRO A 42 23.42 -3.06 -11.52
C PRO A 42 23.55 -4.44 -10.84
N SER A 43 22.91 -4.57 -9.69
CA SER A 43 22.81 -5.80 -8.91
C SER A 43 21.80 -6.79 -9.49
N GLN A 44 20.78 -6.30 -10.20
CA GLN A 44 19.78 -7.05 -10.97
C GLN A 44 19.56 -6.36 -12.32
N PHE A 45 19.46 -7.13 -13.41
CA PHE A 45 19.26 -6.60 -14.75
C PHE A 45 18.90 -7.72 -15.74
N GLN A 46 18.28 -7.33 -16.86
CA GLN A 46 18.12 -8.15 -18.04
C GLN A 46 19.25 -7.84 -19.04
N ALA A 47 19.97 -8.86 -19.50
CA ALA A 47 21.01 -8.72 -20.54
C ALA A 47 20.41 -8.84 -21.94
N LEU A 48 20.90 -8.05 -22.89
CA LEU A 48 20.32 -7.97 -24.24
C LEU A 48 21.32 -7.54 -25.31
N THR A 49 21.04 -7.91 -26.56
CA THR A 49 21.71 -7.36 -27.75
C THR A 49 20.71 -6.60 -28.62
N LEU A 50 21.22 -5.59 -29.35
CA LEU A 50 20.44 -4.74 -30.24
C LEU A 50 20.82 -5.03 -31.70
N ASN A 51 19.84 -4.93 -32.60
CA ASN A 51 20.08 -4.75 -34.03
C ASN A 51 20.00 -3.24 -34.37
N PRO A 52 21.13 -2.50 -34.31
CA PRO A 52 21.12 -1.05 -34.45
C PRO A 52 20.70 -0.59 -35.85
N ASP A 53 21.05 -1.34 -36.90
CA ASP A 53 20.68 -1.01 -38.28
C ASP A 53 19.15 -1.07 -38.46
N ALA A 54 18.51 -2.11 -37.91
CA ALA A 54 17.05 -2.25 -38.01
C ALA A 54 16.32 -1.18 -37.19
N LEU A 55 16.85 -0.84 -36.00
CA LEU A 55 16.30 0.25 -35.18
C LEU A 55 16.45 1.60 -35.91
N GLN A 56 17.62 1.89 -36.46
CA GLN A 56 17.87 3.14 -37.19
C GLN A 56 16.89 3.32 -38.37
N VAL A 57 16.69 2.28 -39.18
CA VAL A 57 15.73 2.30 -40.30
C VAL A 57 14.30 2.54 -39.81
N ALA A 58 13.91 1.98 -38.66
CA ALA A 58 12.58 2.24 -38.09
C ALA A 58 12.44 3.70 -37.64
N LEU A 59 13.47 4.26 -37.00
CA LEU A 59 13.47 5.62 -36.47
C LEU A 59 13.50 6.70 -37.56
N GLU A 60 13.95 6.41 -38.78
CA GLU A 60 13.79 7.32 -39.94
C GLU A 60 12.32 7.64 -40.23
N GLY A 61 11.39 6.80 -39.78
CA GLY A 61 9.95 7.00 -39.88
C GLY A 61 9.31 7.77 -38.71
N ALA A 62 10.08 8.15 -37.69
CA ALA A 62 9.55 8.88 -36.54
C ALA A 62 9.06 10.28 -36.95
N PRO A 63 7.88 10.72 -36.49
CA PRO A 63 7.44 12.10 -36.67
C PRO A 63 8.37 13.07 -35.93
N GLN A 64 8.41 14.34 -36.35
CA GLN A 64 9.07 15.40 -35.58
C GLN A 64 8.11 15.89 -34.50
N GLU A 65 8.60 16.04 -33.26
CA GLU A 65 7.85 16.50 -32.07
C GLU A 65 7.09 17.83 -32.28
N LEU A 66 7.50 18.67 -33.23
CA LEU A 66 6.85 19.94 -33.57
C LEU A 66 6.72 20.17 -35.09
N GLY A 67 6.50 19.10 -35.86
CA GLY A 67 6.29 19.19 -37.30
C GLY A 67 5.22 20.22 -37.67
N GLN A 68 5.50 21.12 -38.63
CA GLN A 68 4.52 22.09 -39.14
C GLN A 68 3.17 21.42 -39.37
N PRO A 69 2.02 22.09 -39.11
CA PRO A 69 0.72 21.57 -39.50
C PRO A 69 0.84 21.14 -40.96
N SER A 70 0.59 19.85 -41.19
CA SER A 70 0.68 19.21 -42.50
C SER A 70 0.16 20.18 -43.56
N GLU A 71 0.98 20.52 -44.56
CA GLU A 71 0.53 21.20 -45.79
C GLU A 71 -0.89 20.71 -46.13
N PRO A 72 -1.89 21.60 -46.32
CA PRO A 72 -3.29 21.19 -46.40
C PRO A 72 -3.49 20.07 -47.44
N GLY A 73 -3.67 18.83 -46.98
CA GLY A 73 -3.82 17.64 -47.83
C GLY A 73 -2.89 16.45 -47.53
N LEU A 74 -1.93 16.55 -46.61
CA LEU A 74 -1.18 15.38 -46.11
C LEU A 74 -1.88 14.79 -44.88
N MET A 75 -2.01 13.46 -44.83
CA MET A 75 -2.53 12.72 -43.66
C MET A 75 -1.64 13.00 -42.44
N PRO A 76 -2.20 13.08 -41.21
CA PRO A 76 -1.37 13.16 -40.00
C PRO A 76 -0.37 11.99 -39.97
N SER A 77 0.88 12.27 -39.61
CA SER A 77 1.91 11.24 -39.46
C SER A 77 1.45 10.20 -38.46
N ILE A 78 1.45 8.92 -38.87
CA ILE A 78 1.16 7.82 -37.96
C ILE A 78 2.28 7.80 -36.92
N PRO A 79 1.97 7.82 -35.61
CA PRO A 79 3.00 7.76 -34.61
C PRO A 79 3.80 6.47 -34.69
N LEU A 80 5.13 6.55 -34.53
CA LEU A 80 5.99 5.36 -34.55
C LEU A 80 5.86 4.63 -33.21
N GLU A 81 5.55 3.34 -33.24
CA GLU A 81 5.55 2.49 -32.04
C GLU A 81 6.87 1.71 -31.96
N ILE A 82 7.51 1.72 -30.78
CA ILE A 82 8.66 0.85 -30.46
C ILE A 82 8.39 0.07 -29.18
N ALA A 83 9.02 -1.11 -29.05
CA ALA A 83 9.02 -1.90 -27.83
C ALA A 83 10.41 -1.89 -27.19
N LEU A 84 10.47 -1.61 -25.89
CA LEU A 84 11.71 -1.60 -25.11
C LEU A 84 11.70 -2.72 -24.05
N PRO A 85 12.82 -3.43 -23.84
CA PRO A 85 12.92 -4.48 -22.84
C PRO A 85 12.92 -3.91 -21.43
N MET A 86 12.10 -4.49 -20.57
CA MET A 86 12.05 -4.20 -19.15
C MET A 86 13.08 -5.03 -18.37
N PRO A 87 13.48 -4.59 -17.16
CA PRO A 87 14.45 -5.33 -16.34
C PRO A 87 14.00 -6.73 -15.91
N ASP A 88 12.70 -6.99 -15.91
CA ASP A 88 12.09 -8.28 -15.57
C ASP A 88 12.01 -9.26 -16.77
N GLY A 89 12.53 -8.87 -17.93
CA GLY A 89 12.50 -9.65 -19.17
C GLY A 89 11.24 -9.49 -20.02
N THR A 90 10.28 -8.68 -19.58
CA THR A 90 9.10 -8.30 -20.39
C THR A 90 9.41 -7.12 -21.31
N PHE A 91 8.41 -6.59 -22.03
CA PHE A 91 8.55 -5.46 -22.95
C PHE A 91 7.45 -4.44 -22.71
N ALA A 92 7.81 -3.16 -22.72
CA ALA A 92 6.89 -2.03 -22.68
C ALA A 92 6.88 -1.32 -24.05
N ARG A 93 5.69 -0.93 -24.50
CA ARG A 93 5.48 -0.27 -25.80
C ARG A 93 5.31 1.23 -25.64
N PHE A 94 5.92 1.97 -26.56
CA PHE A 94 5.94 3.42 -26.56
C PHE A 94 5.62 3.97 -27.93
N GLN A 95 4.82 5.04 -27.94
CA GLN A 95 4.70 5.93 -29.07
C GLN A 95 5.86 6.94 -29.02
N VAL A 96 6.63 7.07 -30.10
CA VAL A 96 7.87 7.87 -30.11
C VAL A 96 7.94 8.85 -31.28
N GLU A 97 8.67 9.93 -31.03
CA GLU A 97 8.92 11.02 -31.98
C GLU A 97 10.36 11.54 -31.85
N GLU A 98 10.90 12.10 -32.93
CA GLU A 98 12.20 12.77 -32.90
C GLU A 98 12.05 14.10 -32.14
N SER A 99 12.77 14.20 -31.03
CA SER A 99 12.78 15.33 -30.10
C SER A 99 14.23 15.80 -29.97
N PRO A 100 14.74 16.62 -30.90
CA PRO A 100 16.14 17.02 -30.94
C PRO A 100 16.50 17.95 -29.79
N ILE A 101 17.60 17.65 -29.09
CA ILE A 101 18.20 18.56 -28.09
C ILE A 101 19.42 19.32 -28.61
N MET A 102 19.77 19.15 -29.89
CA MET A 102 20.83 19.93 -30.54
C MET A 102 20.20 21.00 -31.43
N ALA A 103 20.75 22.22 -31.39
CA ALA A 103 20.42 23.23 -32.38
C ALA A 103 20.62 22.68 -33.80
N PRO A 104 19.81 23.09 -34.79
CA PRO A 104 19.83 22.52 -36.14
C PRO A 104 21.21 22.49 -36.80
N GLU A 105 22.03 23.52 -36.57
CA GLU A 105 23.39 23.61 -37.11
C GLU A 105 24.34 22.58 -36.51
N LEU A 106 24.21 22.28 -35.22
CA LEU A 106 25.01 21.25 -34.55
C LEU A 106 24.55 19.85 -35.01
N ALA A 107 23.24 19.62 -35.07
CA ALA A 107 22.67 18.37 -35.57
C ALA A 107 23.09 18.08 -37.02
N ALA A 108 23.21 19.11 -37.87
CA ALA A 108 23.70 18.96 -39.24
C ALA A 108 25.18 18.52 -39.33
N LYS A 109 26.01 18.83 -38.32
CA LYS A 109 27.40 18.36 -38.24
C LYS A 109 27.49 16.90 -37.78
N PHE A 110 26.55 16.45 -36.95
CA PHE A 110 26.51 15.10 -36.38
C PHE A 110 25.19 14.38 -36.65
N PRO A 111 24.90 14.02 -37.92
CA PRO A 111 23.61 13.44 -38.30
C PRO A 111 23.31 12.06 -37.67
N ASN A 112 24.34 11.37 -37.16
CA ASN A 112 24.23 10.07 -36.49
C ASN A 112 23.98 10.18 -34.98
N ILE A 113 23.84 11.38 -34.45
CA ILE A 113 23.49 11.63 -33.04
C ILE A 113 22.04 12.13 -33.03
N LYS A 114 21.13 11.29 -32.55
CA LYS A 114 19.68 11.55 -32.57
C LYS A 114 19.05 11.27 -31.21
N THR A 115 18.08 12.09 -30.84
CA THR A 115 17.33 12.00 -29.58
C THR A 115 15.83 11.95 -29.85
N TYR A 116 15.12 11.23 -28.99
CA TYR A 116 13.70 10.93 -29.16
C TYR A 116 12.99 11.03 -27.81
N SER A 117 11.73 11.43 -27.86
CA SER A 117 10.78 11.39 -26.74
C SER A 117 9.72 10.33 -27.02
N GLY A 118 9.02 9.89 -25.99
CA GLY A 118 7.88 9.00 -26.15
C GLY A 118 6.99 8.90 -24.93
N ARG A 119 5.79 8.34 -25.16
CA ARG A 119 4.77 8.08 -24.15
C ARG A 119 4.42 6.60 -24.14
N GLY A 120 4.26 6.04 -22.95
CA GLY A 120 3.88 4.64 -22.78
C GLY A 120 2.47 4.35 -23.32
N ILE A 121 2.34 3.19 -23.96
CA ILE A 121 1.06 2.65 -24.43
C ILE A 121 0.48 1.69 -23.38
N ASP A 122 1.35 0.86 -22.80
CA ASP A 122 0.97 -0.11 -21.77
C ASP A 122 0.86 0.52 -20.37
N ASP A 123 1.66 1.56 -20.12
CA ASP A 123 1.60 2.45 -18.96
C ASP A 123 1.47 3.90 -19.46
N PRO A 124 0.25 4.48 -19.48
CA PRO A 124 0.03 5.84 -19.99
C PRO A 124 0.71 6.95 -19.18
N ALA A 125 1.14 6.67 -17.94
CA ALA A 125 1.89 7.62 -17.11
C ALA A 125 3.41 7.51 -17.34
N ALA A 126 3.88 6.53 -18.11
CA ALA A 126 5.29 6.37 -18.41
C ALA A 126 5.77 7.35 -19.49
N SER A 127 6.86 8.07 -19.21
CA SER A 127 7.56 8.90 -20.19
C SER A 127 8.90 8.25 -20.58
N LEU A 128 9.26 8.41 -21.85
CA LEU A 128 10.48 7.85 -22.44
C LEU A 128 11.33 8.96 -23.05
N ARG A 129 12.63 8.91 -22.77
CA ARG A 129 13.68 9.60 -23.50
C ARG A 129 14.75 8.62 -23.90
N PHE A 130 15.14 8.62 -25.16
CA PHE A 130 16.26 7.81 -25.61
C PHE A 130 17.10 8.50 -26.68
N ASP A 131 18.32 8.03 -26.84
CA ASP A 131 19.26 8.46 -27.86
C ASP A 131 19.87 7.27 -28.60
N LEU A 132 20.15 7.50 -29.88
CA LEU A 132 20.98 6.61 -30.69
C LEU A 132 22.16 7.45 -31.19
N THR A 133 23.35 7.07 -30.74
CA THR A 133 24.59 7.79 -31.05
C THR A 133 25.69 6.80 -31.49
N PRO A 134 26.85 7.27 -31.97
CA PRO A 134 28.00 6.40 -32.21
C PRO A 134 28.51 5.63 -30.96
N ALA A 135 28.08 6.02 -29.76
CA ALA A 135 28.39 5.30 -28.52
C ALA A 135 27.35 4.20 -28.16
N GLY A 136 26.29 4.06 -28.95
CA GLY A 136 25.23 3.07 -28.75
C GLY A 136 23.87 3.69 -28.45
N PHE A 137 22.94 2.83 -28.04
CA PHE A 137 21.59 3.19 -27.61
C PHE A 137 21.51 3.42 -26.10
N HIS A 138 20.88 4.50 -25.66
CA HIS A 138 20.60 4.74 -24.24
C HIS A 138 19.14 5.15 -24.05
N ALA A 139 18.46 4.62 -23.05
CA ALA A 139 17.07 4.97 -22.75
C ALA A 139 16.82 5.19 -21.26
N GLN A 140 15.95 6.16 -20.97
CA GLN A 140 15.34 6.45 -19.68
C GLN A 140 13.84 6.28 -19.79
N VAL A 141 13.28 5.48 -18.90
CA VAL A 141 11.85 5.39 -18.70
C VAL A 141 11.53 5.83 -17.29
N LEU A 142 10.77 6.92 -17.17
CA LEU A 142 10.19 7.37 -15.91
C LEU A 142 8.78 6.80 -15.84
N SER A 143 8.51 5.95 -14.86
CA SER A 143 7.22 5.27 -14.70
C SER A 143 6.90 5.08 -13.23
N PRO A 144 5.61 5.20 -12.83
CA PRO A 144 5.16 4.83 -11.49
C PRO A 144 5.39 3.35 -11.15
N SER A 145 5.53 2.50 -12.17
CA SER A 145 5.85 1.08 -12.01
C SER A 145 7.34 0.83 -11.75
N GLY A 146 8.15 1.88 -11.73
CA GLY A 146 9.59 1.84 -11.47
C GLY A 146 10.39 2.49 -12.60
N THR A 147 11.27 3.42 -12.24
CA THR A 147 12.22 4.02 -13.19
C THR A 147 13.26 2.98 -13.60
N TYR A 148 13.48 2.83 -14.90
CA TYR A 148 14.49 1.93 -15.44
C TYR A 148 15.24 2.52 -16.63
N TYR A 149 16.40 1.92 -16.88
CA TYR A 149 17.37 2.39 -17.85
C TYR A 149 17.83 1.25 -18.75
N ILE A 150 18.18 1.60 -19.99
CA ILE A 150 18.87 0.69 -20.92
C ILE A 150 20.15 1.38 -21.36
N ASP A 151 21.29 0.76 -21.10
CA ASP A 151 22.61 1.31 -21.44
C ASP A 151 23.56 0.21 -21.94
N PRO A 152 24.58 0.56 -22.74
CA PRO A 152 25.70 -0.34 -23.04
C PRO A 152 26.36 -0.81 -21.74
N TYR A 153 26.58 -2.12 -21.64
CA TYR A 153 27.12 -2.71 -20.41
C TYR A 153 28.60 -2.41 -20.21
N PHE A 154 29.35 -2.34 -21.31
CA PHE A 154 30.78 -2.12 -21.34
C PHE A 154 31.11 -0.75 -21.91
N HIS A 155 32.19 -0.17 -21.41
CA HIS A 155 32.67 1.14 -21.85
C HIS A 155 33.12 1.08 -23.32
N LEU A 156 32.57 1.96 -24.16
CA LEU A 156 32.84 2.04 -25.61
C LEU A 156 32.56 0.72 -26.37
N ASP A 157 31.59 -0.06 -25.90
CA ASP A 157 31.17 -1.32 -26.53
C ASP A 157 29.64 -1.43 -26.50
N ASP A 158 29.05 -1.26 -27.68
CA ASP A 158 27.61 -1.22 -27.94
C ASP A 158 27.03 -2.59 -28.33
N SER A 159 27.79 -3.67 -28.18
CA SER A 159 27.35 -5.00 -28.60
C SER A 159 26.65 -5.80 -27.51
N LEU A 160 26.61 -5.27 -26.28
CA LEU A 160 25.87 -5.81 -25.16
C LEU A 160 25.27 -4.67 -24.33
N TYR A 161 23.98 -4.79 -24.01
CA TYR A 161 23.23 -3.84 -23.22
C TYR A 161 22.66 -4.52 -21.96
N VAL A 162 22.28 -3.70 -21.00
CA VAL A 162 21.52 -4.13 -19.82
C VAL A 162 20.31 -3.22 -19.62
N SER A 163 19.16 -3.83 -19.30
CA SER A 163 17.96 -3.14 -18.81
C SER A 163 17.88 -3.36 -17.29
N TYR A 164 17.83 -2.29 -16.51
CA TYR A 164 17.91 -2.35 -15.04
C TYR A 164 17.07 -1.26 -14.38
N PHE A 165 16.48 -1.57 -13.22
CA PHE A 165 15.83 -0.54 -12.41
C PHE A 165 16.86 0.34 -11.73
N LYS A 166 16.53 1.62 -11.55
CA LYS A 166 17.37 2.60 -10.86
C LYS A 166 17.83 2.12 -9.47
N GLN A 167 16.93 1.47 -8.72
CA GLN A 167 17.21 0.97 -7.37
C GLN A 167 18.28 -0.12 -7.33
N ASP A 168 18.50 -0.83 -8.44
CA ASP A 168 19.45 -1.93 -8.52
C ASP A 168 20.86 -1.46 -8.84
N TYR A 169 21.07 -0.20 -9.24
CA TYR A 169 22.39 0.33 -9.57
C TYR A 169 23.26 0.49 -8.32
N LEU A 170 24.39 -0.23 -8.27
CA LEU A 170 25.26 -0.22 -7.10
C LEU A 170 26.04 1.10 -7.00
N ASN A 171 26.05 1.68 -5.79
CA ASN A 171 26.79 2.89 -5.47
C ASN A 171 28.32 2.66 -5.58
N ARG A 172 29.06 3.68 -6.02
CA ARG A 172 30.52 3.67 -6.04
C ARG A 172 31.10 4.46 -4.85
N PRO A 173 31.98 3.85 -4.04
CA PRO A 173 32.47 4.41 -2.76
C PRO A 173 33.48 5.56 -2.88
N ASP A 174 33.81 6.03 -4.09
CA ASP A 174 34.87 7.00 -4.34
C ASP A 174 34.28 8.41 -4.48
N PHE A 175 33.78 8.99 -3.38
CA PHE A 175 33.03 10.23 -3.47
C PHE A 175 33.33 11.27 -2.38
N ILE A 176 33.46 12.54 -2.77
CA ILE A 176 33.60 13.74 -1.93
C ILE A 176 32.78 14.87 -2.58
N PHE A 177 31.68 15.32 -1.95
CA PHE A 177 31.04 16.60 -2.29
C PHE A 177 31.94 17.72 -1.77
N TYR A 178 32.26 18.69 -2.63
CA TYR A 178 32.85 19.96 -2.22
C TYR A 178 31.73 20.99 -2.15
N GLU A 179 31.21 21.25 -0.95
CA GLU A 179 30.29 22.36 -0.72
C GLU A 179 31.05 23.69 -0.85
N GLU A 180 30.97 24.32 -2.02
CA GLU A 180 31.23 25.74 -2.17
C GLU A 180 30.05 26.36 -2.93
N GLU A 181 28.93 26.58 -2.24
CA GLU A 181 27.96 27.57 -2.70
C GLU A 181 28.70 28.92 -2.78
N ASP A 182 29.14 29.30 -3.96
CA ASP A 182 29.73 30.62 -4.20
C ASP A 182 28.60 31.67 -4.17
N ILE A 183 28.11 31.96 -2.95
CA ILE A 183 27.11 33.01 -2.66
C ILE A 183 27.82 34.36 -2.83
N HIS A 184 28.04 34.73 -4.09
CA HIS A 184 28.66 35.98 -4.48
C HIS A 184 27.70 36.80 -5.36
N ASP A 185 26.47 37.07 -4.88
CA ASP A 185 25.87 38.40 -5.00
C ASP A 185 24.55 38.52 -4.22
N GLU A 186 24.48 39.48 -3.31
CA GLU A 186 23.25 39.89 -2.58
C GLU A 186 22.22 40.57 -3.50
N ALA A 187 22.62 41.00 -4.71
CA ALA A 187 21.84 41.88 -5.57
C ALA A 187 20.75 41.19 -6.42
N ALA A 188 20.73 39.85 -6.48
CA ALA A 188 19.75 39.07 -7.26
C ALA A 188 18.76 38.26 -6.39
N ARG A 189 18.83 38.41 -5.06
CA ARG A 189 17.88 37.77 -4.14
C ARG A 189 16.48 38.34 -4.37
N LEU A 190 15.55 37.51 -4.85
CA LEU A 190 14.13 37.83 -4.83
C LEU A 190 13.67 37.84 -3.36
N GLU A 191 13.12 38.95 -2.88
CA GLU A 191 12.56 39.09 -1.52
C GLU A 191 11.46 38.03 -1.25
N THR A 192 10.83 37.49 -2.29
CA THR A 192 9.79 36.45 -2.23
C THR A 192 10.31 35.07 -1.82
N THR A 193 11.50 34.65 -2.24
CA THR A 193 12.09 33.35 -1.88
C THR A 193 12.39 33.24 -0.38
N GLU A 194 12.76 34.34 0.30
CA GLU A 194 12.97 34.34 1.76
C GLU A 194 11.65 34.32 2.54
N ALA A 195 10.59 34.96 2.03
CA ALA A 195 9.27 34.95 2.64
C ALA A 195 8.58 33.57 2.55
N LEU A 196 8.78 32.84 1.43
CA LEU A 196 8.36 31.43 1.28
C LEU A 196 9.10 30.51 2.26
N ARG A 197 10.41 30.72 2.43
CA ARG A 197 11.25 29.93 3.35
C ARG A 197 10.87 30.10 4.82
N ASP A 198 10.50 31.31 5.22
CA ASP A 198 10.14 31.61 6.61
C ASP A 198 8.64 31.38 6.89
N GLY A 199 7.87 30.89 5.91
CA GLY A 199 6.43 30.63 6.04
C GLY A 199 5.55 31.88 6.18
N ASP A 200 6.09 33.09 5.95
CA ASP A 200 5.35 34.35 6.01
C ASP A 200 4.77 34.74 4.64
N LEU A 201 3.67 34.08 4.29
CA LEU A 201 2.93 34.31 3.04
C LEU A 201 2.15 35.64 3.00
N SER A 202 2.17 36.43 4.08
CA SER A 202 1.28 37.59 4.24
C SER A 202 1.60 38.77 3.29
N SER A 203 2.77 38.75 2.64
CA SER A 203 3.26 39.82 1.77
C SER A 203 3.36 39.44 0.28
N ILE A 204 3.08 38.17 -0.08
CA ILE A 204 3.24 37.66 -1.45
C ILE A 204 1.90 37.76 -2.19
N ALA A 205 1.92 38.25 -3.44
CA ALA A 205 0.71 38.27 -4.27
C ALA A 205 0.29 36.84 -4.64
N ALA A 206 -1.02 36.52 -4.53
CA ALA A 206 -1.55 35.18 -4.83
C ALA A 206 -1.20 34.67 -6.23
N ASP A 207 -1.09 35.56 -7.22
CA ASP A 207 -0.64 35.20 -8.57
C ASP A 207 0.80 34.65 -8.58
N SER A 208 1.72 35.23 -7.78
CA SER A 208 3.12 34.77 -7.68
C SER A 208 3.26 33.39 -7.04
N LEU A 209 2.37 33.05 -6.09
CA LEU A 209 2.30 31.73 -5.47
C LEU A 209 1.80 30.66 -6.46
N ASN A 210 0.79 30.97 -7.26
CA ASN A 210 0.27 30.05 -8.28
C ASN A 210 1.31 29.74 -9.37
N PHE A 211 2.16 30.70 -9.75
CA PHE A 211 3.24 30.45 -10.72
C PHE A 211 4.39 29.61 -10.17
N ALA A 212 4.71 29.74 -8.88
CA ALA A 212 5.76 28.95 -8.23
C ALA A 212 5.35 27.47 -8.06
N ARG A 213 4.04 27.22 -7.91
CA ARG A 213 3.47 25.88 -7.68
C ARG A 213 3.07 25.13 -8.95
N SER A 214 3.16 25.76 -10.11
CA SER A 214 2.69 25.17 -11.36
C SER A 214 3.69 25.21 -12.53
N ALA A 215 3.61 24.19 -13.38
CA ALA A 215 4.34 24.06 -14.64
C ALA A 215 3.46 23.35 -15.69
N GLY A 216 3.87 23.38 -16.96
CA GLY A 216 3.26 22.56 -18.02
C GLY A 216 2.58 23.32 -19.15
N GLY A 217 1.92 24.45 -18.90
CA GLY A 217 1.25 25.21 -19.97
C GLY A 217 2.20 25.90 -20.97
N GLU A 218 3.46 26.08 -20.56
CA GLU A 218 4.53 26.68 -21.36
C GLU A 218 5.81 25.87 -21.22
N LEU A 219 6.46 25.57 -22.35
CA LEU A 219 7.79 24.98 -22.42
C LEU A 219 8.83 26.10 -22.50
N ARG A 220 9.80 26.06 -21.59
CA ARG A 220 10.91 27.01 -21.50
C ARG A 220 12.18 26.37 -22.02
N THR A 221 12.62 26.77 -23.22
CA THR A 221 13.85 26.27 -23.83
C THR A 221 15.02 27.21 -23.53
N TYR A 222 16.09 26.65 -22.97
CA TYR A 222 17.34 27.36 -22.69
C TYR A 222 18.45 26.86 -23.61
N ASP A 223 19.19 27.80 -24.20
CA ASP A 223 20.37 27.49 -25.00
C ASP A 223 21.54 27.12 -24.07
N LEU A 224 21.84 25.82 -23.98
CA LEU A 224 22.87 25.23 -23.15
C LEU A 224 24.19 25.08 -23.91
N ALA A 225 25.26 25.60 -23.34
CA ALA A 225 26.62 25.37 -23.79
C ALA A 225 27.35 24.42 -22.84
N VAL A 226 27.69 23.22 -23.30
CA VAL A 226 28.44 22.22 -22.51
C VAL A 226 29.84 22.06 -23.08
N ALA A 227 30.83 22.43 -22.29
CA ALA A 227 32.23 22.11 -22.57
C ALA A 227 32.60 20.72 -22.06
N ALA A 228 33.57 20.08 -22.72
CA ALA A 228 34.17 18.83 -22.25
C ALA A 228 35.69 18.97 -22.17
N THR A 229 36.27 18.65 -21.02
CA THR A 229 37.73 18.62 -20.87
C THR A 229 38.35 17.58 -21.80
N GLY A 230 39.65 17.72 -22.04
CA GLY A 230 40.45 16.74 -22.75
C GLY A 230 40.35 15.35 -22.15
N GLU A 231 40.33 15.25 -20.82
CA GLU A 231 40.25 14.00 -20.09
C GLU A 231 38.87 13.35 -20.24
N TYR A 232 37.79 14.13 -20.11
CA TYR A 232 36.43 13.64 -20.33
C TYR A 232 36.28 13.10 -21.76
N THR A 233 36.72 13.88 -22.74
CA THR A 233 36.66 13.47 -24.14
C THR A 233 37.50 12.22 -24.40
N GLN A 234 38.69 12.11 -23.80
CA GLN A 234 39.53 10.90 -23.90
C GLN A 234 38.87 9.67 -23.30
N PHE A 235 38.20 9.82 -22.14
CA PHE A 235 37.42 8.75 -21.55
C PHE A 235 36.38 8.24 -22.55
N HIS A 236 35.63 9.12 -23.22
CA HIS A 236 34.64 8.76 -24.22
C HIS A 236 35.21 8.42 -25.62
N GLY A 237 36.52 8.15 -25.77
CA GLY A 237 37.10 7.68 -27.03
C GLY A 237 37.88 8.73 -27.82
N GLY A 238 38.04 9.94 -27.27
CA GLY A 238 39.07 10.91 -27.67
C GLY A 238 38.79 11.71 -28.95
N THR A 239 37.58 11.61 -29.51
CA THR A 239 37.17 12.39 -30.68
C THR A 239 36.09 13.39 -30.32
N VAL A 240 35.97 14.47 -31.11
CA VAL A 240 34.89 15.45 -30.94
C VAL A 240 33.51 14.81 -31.10
N GLU A 241 33.35 13.89 -32.05
CA GLU A 241 32.07 13.19 -32.29
C GLU A 241 31.64 12.36 -31.07
N LEU A 242 32.55 11.55 -30.50
CA LEU A 242 32.22 10.74 -29.33
C LEU A 242 32.07 11.57 -28.04
N GLY A 243 32.86 12.63 -27.89
CA GLY A 243 32.68 13.59 -26.78
C GLY A 243 31.32 14.31 -26.87
N GLN A 244 30.93 14.73 -28.07
CA GLN A 244 29.62 15.35 -28.31
C GLN A 244 28.46 14.36 -28.13
N ALA A 245 28.64 13.09 -28.51
CA ALA A 245 27.67 12.02 -28.26
C ALA A 245 27.45 11.81 -26.76
N ALA A 246 28.53 11.75 -25.97
CA ALA A 246 28.44 11.63 -24.51
C ALA A 246 27.72 12.81 -23.85
N ILE A 247 28.00 14.04 -24.31
CA ILE A 247 27.25 15.24 -23.88
C ILE A 247 25.76 15.09 -24.20
N VAL A 248 25.42 14.65 -25.42
CA VAL A 248 24.02 14.46 -25.83
C VAL A 248 23.31 13.41 -24.96
N THR A 249 23.92 12.25 -24.72
CA THR A 249 23.33 11.23 -23.84
C THR A 249 23.06 11.76 -22.44
N ALA A 250 24.03 12.49 -21.85
CA ALA A 250 23.86 13.09 -20.52
C ALA A 250 22.73 14.14 -20.51
N ILE A 251 22.74 15.10 -21.44
CA ILE A 251 21.74 16.17 -21.46
C ILE A 251 20.37 15.65 -21.88
N ASN A 252 20.26 14.61 -22.70
CA ASN A 252 18.97 14.01 -23.04
C ASN A 252 18.32 13.35 -21.82
N ARG A 253 19.12 12.72 -20.95
CA ARG A 253 18.69 12.20 -19.64
C ARG A 253 18.15 13.32 -18.74
N VAL A 254 18.94 14.39 -18.59
CA VAL A 254 18.57 15.55 -17.75
C VAL A 254 17.29 16.20 -18.30
N THR A 255 17.21 16.37 -19.62
CA THR A 255 16.06 17.00 -20.28
C THR A 255 14.79 16.19 -20.08
N GLY A 256 14.86 14.85 -20.04
CA GLY A 256 13.69 14.02 -19.71
C GLY A 256 13.07 14.34 -18.37
N ILE A 257 13.93 14.54 -17.35
CA ILE A 257 13.50 14.92 -16.01
C ILE A 257 12.97 16.36 -16.00
N TYR A 258 13.73 17.31 -16.56
CA TYR A 258 13.38 18.74 -16.53
C TYR A 258 12.11 19.06 -17.33
N GLU A 259 11.83 18.35 -18.41
CA GLU A 259 10.59 18.53 -19.16
C GLU A 259 9.38 17.94 -18.43
N ASN A 260 9.54 16.76 -17.83
CA ASN A 260 8.47 16.10 -17.09
C ASN A 260 8.12 16.87 -15.80
N GLU A 261 9.15 17.34 -15.07
CA GLU A 261 8.98 17.99 -13.78
C GLU A 261 8.76 19.49 -13.88
N LEU A 262 9.42 20.18 -14.80
CA LEU A 262 9.54 21.65 -14.77
C LEU A 262 9.08 22.32 -16.07
N ALA A 263 8.70 21.55 -17.10
CA ALA A 263 8.49 22.05 -18.45
C ALA A 263 9.68 22.92 -18.94
N ILE A 264 10.91 22.43 -18.68
CA ILE A 264 12.17 23.06 -19.11
C ILE A 264 12.89 22.15 -20.10
N ARG A 265 13.28 22.71 -21.25
CA ARG A 265 14.11 22.03 -22.27
C ARG A 265 15.51 22.62 -22.31
N LEU A 266 16.52 21.74 -22.30
CA LEU A 266 17.92 22.13 -22.48
C LEU A 266 18.34 21.84 -23.92
N GLN A 267 18.61 22.89 -24.70
CA GLN A 267 19.02 22.78 -26.10
C GLN A 267 20.49 23.12 -26.26
N LEU A 268 21.31 22.20 -26.76
CA LEU A 268 22.70 22.42 -27.07
C LEU A 268 22.89 23.44 -28.20
N VAL A 269 23.73 24.44 -27.98
CA VAL A 269 24.00 25.52 -28.92
C VAL A 269 24.64 25.07 -30.23
N ALA A 270 24.42 25.83 -31.31
CA ALA A 270 24.85 25.55 -32.69
C ALA A 270 26.35 25.19 -32.87
N ASN A 271 27.23 25.69 -32.00
CA ASN A 271 28.68 25.48 -32.09
C ASN A 271 29.25 24.79 -30.84
N ASN A 272 28.46 23.97 -30.15
CA ASN A 272 28.92 23.25 -28.96
C ASN A 272 30.14 22.35 -29.23
N ASP A 273 30.29 21.84 -30.45
CA ASP A 273 31.44 21.05 -30.90
C ASP A 273 32.78 21.75 -30.73
N ALA A 274 32.80 23.09 -30.75
CA ALA A 274 34.01 23.87 -30.51
C ALA A 274 34.47 23.85 -29.04
N LEU A 275 33.63 23.38 -28.13
CA LEU A 275 33.89 23.28 -26.70
C LEU A 275 34.33 21.87 -26.26
N VAL A 276 34.40 20.93 -27.21
CA VAL A 276 34.84 19.55 -26.96
C VAL A 276 36.34 19.46 -27.21
N TYR A 277 37.12 19.50 -26.13
CA TYR A 277 38.58 19.44 -26.21
C TYR A 277 39.05 18.00 -26.24
N THR A 278 39.94 17.63 -27.16
CA THR A 278 40.43 16.24 -27.32
C THR A 278 41.80 15.99 -26.68
N ASN A 279 42.47 17.05 -26.22
CA ASN A 279 43.83 16.98 -25.68
C ASN A 279 43.92 17.68 -24.30
N PRO A 280 44.05 16.91 -23.21
CA PRO A 280 44.22 17.40 -21.84
C PRO A 280 45.33 18.44 -21.67
N ALA A 281 46.40 18.33 -22.47
CA ALA A 281 47.56 19.22 -22.33
C ALA A 281 47.32 20.63 -22.91
N THR A 282 46.25 20.82 -23.68
CA THR A 282 46.00 22.07 -24.43
C THR A 282 44.59 22.61 -24.23
N ASP A 283 43.75 21.94 -23.46
CA ASP A 283 42.45 22.49 -23.10
C ASP A 283 42.63 23.66 -22.11
N PRO A 284 41.60 24.50 -21.91
CA PRO A 284 41.69 25.67 -21.04
C PRO A 284 41.40 25.33 -19.56
N TYR A 285 41.33 24.05 -19.19
CA TYR A 285 40.73 23.60 -17.94
C TYR A 285 41.74 22.97 -17.00
N THR A 286 41.57 23.20 -15.70
CA THR A 286 42.26 22.45 -14.66
C THR A 286 41.37 21.33 -14.17
N ASN A 287 41.35 20.21 -14.90
CA ASN A 287 40.43 19.09 -14.70
C ASN A 287 40.27 18.61 -13.25
N ASN A 288 41.28 18.72 -12.39
CA ASN A 288 41.21 18.21 -11.01
C ASN A 288 40.87 19.29 -9.96
N ASN A 289 40.19 20.38 -10.35
CA ASN A 289 39.81 21.46 -9.45
C ASN A 289 38.46 22.08 -9.86
N ALA A 290 37.37 21.57 -9.27
CA ALA A 290 35.99 22.01 -9.52
C ALA A 290 35.80 23.53 -9.36
N SER A 291 36.28 24.12 -8.26
CA SER A 291 36.17 25.57 -8.02
C SER A 291 36.88 26.40 -9.12
N ALA A 292 38.03 25.95 -9.61
CA ALA A 292 38.73 26.64 -10.70
C ALA A 292 38.01 26.47 -12.05
N LEU A 293 37.38 25.32 -12.28
CA LEU A 293 36.65 25.02 -13.51
C LEU A 293 35.48 25.99 -13.72
N LEU A 294 34.78 26.44 -12.67
CA LEU A 294 33.68 27.42 -12.79
C LEU A 294 34.10 28.70 -13.52
N ALA A 295 35.17 29.34 -13.05
CA ALA A 295 35.64 30.61 -13.62
C ALA A 295 36.33 30.42 -14.99
N GLN A 296 37.02 29.30 -15.16
CA GLN A 296 37.62 28.93 -16.45
C GLN A 296 36.53 28.71 -17.50
N ASN A 297 35.45 28.02 -17.13
CA ASN A 297 34.34 27.74 -18.05
C ASN A 297 33.67 29.02 -18.51
N GLN A 298 33.35 29.93 -17.59
CA GLN A 298 32.82 31.25 -17.96
C GLN A 298 33.71 31.99 -18.94
N THR A 299 35.01 32.06 -18.66
CA THR A 299 35.97 32.74 -19.53
C THR A 299 36.04 32.07 -20.90
N ASN A 300 36.01 30.74 -20.94
CA ASN A 300 36.16 29.95 -22.14
C ASN A 300 34.91 30.04 -23.04
N LEU A 301 33.72 29.81 -22.49
CA LEU A 301 32.47 29.90 -23.25
C LEU A 301 32.27 31.29 -23.85
N ASP A 302 32.55 32.35 -23.08
CA ASP A 302 32.48 33.73 -23.57
C ASP A 302 33.48 34.01 -24.70
N ALA A 303 34.67 33.40 -24.66
CA ALA A 303 35.68 33.58 -25.70
C ALA A 303 35.34 32.83 -27.00
N ILE A 304 34.77 31.63 -26.90
CA ILE A 304 34.51 30.76 -28.06
C ILE A 304 33.15 31.05 -28.69
N LEU A 305 32.09 31.13 -27.88
CA LEU A 305 30.73 31.33 -28.35
C LEU A 305 30.31 32.79 -28.31
N GLY A 306 30.78 33.54 -27.31
CA GLY A 306 30.27 34.87 -26.98
C GLY A 306 29.07 34.80 -26.03
N ASN A 307 29.08 35.64 -24.99
CA ASN A 307 28.08 35.66 -23.91
C ASN A 307 26.62 35.75 -24.39
N ALA A 308 26.33 36.27 -25.59
CA ALA A 308 24.95 36.40 -26.07
C ALA A 308 24.36 35.11 -26.68
N ASN A 309 25.17 34.07 -26.88
CA ASN A 309 24.79 32.90 -27.69
C ASN A 309 24.54 31.62 -26.86
N TYR A 310 24.32 31.77 -25.55
CA TYR A 310 23.95 30.69 -24.64
C TYR A 310 23.31 31.30 -23.38
N ASP A 311 22.42 30.58 -22.70
CA ASP A 311 21.71 31.02 -21.50
C ASP A 311 22.25 30.38 -20.23
N ILE A 312 22.80 29.18 -20.37
CA ILE A 312 23.41 28.37 -19.32
C ILE A 312 24.66 27.71 -19.90
N GLY A 313 25.72 27.67 -19.10
CA GLY A 313 26.97 27.02 -19.46
C GLY A 313 27.41 26.04 -18.38
N HIS A 314 27.93 24.90 -18.81
CA HIS A 314 28.35 23.82 -17.93
C HIS A 314 29.63 23.17 -18.48
N VAL A 315 30.46 22.56 -17.65
CA VAL A 315 31.65 21.81 -18.10
C VAL A 315 31.65 20.40 -17.52
N PHE A 316 31.89 19.42 -18.38
CA PHE A 316 32.12 18.03 -17.98
C PHE A 316 33.61 17.73 -17.90
N SER A 317 33.99 17.11 -16.80
CA SER A 317 35.38 16.78 -16.48
C SER A 317 35.50 15.32 -16.01
N THR A 318 36.71 14.92 -15.66
CA THR A 318 36.96 13.68 -14.90
C THR A 318 37.44 13.95 -13.48
N ALA A 319 37.23 15.17 -12.98
CA ALA A 319 37.34 15.46 -11.55
C ALA A 319 36.40 14.53 -10.76
N GLY A 320 36.55 14.43 -9.45
CA GLY A 320 35.51 13.82 -8.62
C GLY A 320 34.56 14.90 -8.10
N GLY A 321 33.26 14.78 -8.38
CA GLY A 321 32.20 15.60 -7.78
C GLY A 321 31.46 16.50 -8.76
N GLY A 322 30.69 17.43 -8.21
CA GLY A 322 30.04 18.51 -8.94
C GLY A 322 30.16 19.80 -8.16
N LEU A 323 30.08 20.92 -8.88
CA LEU A 323 30.01 22.25 -8.28
C LEU A 323 29.28 23.21 -9.21
N ALA A 324 28.36 23.99 -8.66
CA ALA A 324 27.68 25.04 -9.39
C ALA A 324 27.42 26.28 -8.54
N SER A 325 27.36 27.43 -9.20
CA SER A 325 26.85 28.65 -8.57
C SER A 325 25.33 28.67 -8.60
N LEU A 326 24.73 29.06 -7.47
CA LEU A 326 23.28 29.15 -7.32
C LEU A 326 22.65 30.25 -8.19
N GLY A 327 21.60 29.92 -8.94
CA GLY A 327 20.73 30.90 -9.62
C GLY A 327 21.43 31.77 -10.66
N VAL A 328 22.21 31.15 -11.55
CA VAL A 328 23.04 31.88 -12.53
C VAL A 328 22.53 31.86 -13.96
N VAL A 329 21.49 31.09 -14.28
CA VAL A 329 20.94 31.05 -15.65
C VAL A 329 20.53 32.45 -16.13
N GLY A 330 20.95 32.81 -17.35
CA GLY A 330 20.74 34.13 -17.94
C GLY A 330 21.62 35.27 -17.38
N VAL A 331 22.33 35.05 -16.26
CA VAL A 331 23.17 36.07 -15.62
C VAL A 331 24.46 36.29 -16.39
N THR A 332 24.60 37.46 -17.01
CA THR A 332 25.80 37.83 -17.77
C THR A 332 27.07 37.73 -16.91
N GLY A 333 28.07 37.01 -17.39
CA GLY A 333 29.34 36.79 -16.69
C GLY A 333 29.30 35.77 -15.54
N ARG A 334 28.15 35.12 -15.30
CA ARG A 334 28.02 34.05 -14.28
C ARG A 334 27.30 32.79 -14.77
N LYS A 335 26.54 32.86 -15.87
CA LYS A 335 25.71 31.77 -16.37
C LYS A 335 26.44 30.49 -16.79
N ALA A 336 27.77 30.50 -16.88
CA ALA A 336 28.59 29.33 -17.19
C ALA A 336 29.24 28.66 -15.97
N ARG A 337 28.82 29.03 -14.74
CA ARG A 337 29.40 28.53 -13.50
C ARG A 337 28.73 27.24 -13.03
N GLY A 338 28.93 26.17 -13.79
CA GLY A 338 28.55 24.81 -13.40
C GLY A 338 29.58 23.81 -13.93
N GLU A 339 29.88 22.81 -13.11
CA GLU A 339 30.80 21.73 -13.43
C GLU A 339 30.31 20.41 -12.85
N THR A 340 30.52 19.33 -13.59
CA THR A 340 30.28 17.97 -13.12
C THR A 340 31.40 17.07 -13.63
N GLY A 341 31.98 16.28 -12.73
CA GLY A 341 33.06 15.36 -13.01
C GLY A 341 32.92 14.05 -12.25
N LEU A 342 33.20 12.94 -12.94
CA LEU A 342 33.52 11.68 -12.29
C LEU A 342 34.67 10.99 -13.01
N SER A 343 35.40 10.13 -12.30
CA SER A 343 36.43 9.28 -12.90
C SER A 343 35.86 8.27 -13.92
N ASN A 344 34.56 7.97 -13.80
CA ASN A 344 33.78 7.15 -14.72
C ASN A 344 32.44 7.85 -15.03
N PRO A 345 32.44 8.86 -15.91
CA PRO A 345 31.29 9.74 -16.14
C PRO A 345 30.24 9.11 -17.06
N VAL A 346 29.65 8.00 -16.61
CA VAL A 346 28.58 7.25 -17.31
C VAL A 346 27.58 6.69 -16.31
N GLY A 347 26.37 6.42 -16.79
CA GLY A 347 25.30 5.81 -16.02
C GLY A 347 24.56 6.80 -15.12
N ASP A 348 23.47 6.32 -14.51
CA ASP A 348 22.56 7.11 -13.69
C ASP A 348 23.23 7.92 -12.58
N PRO A 349 24.22 7.39 -11.83
CA PRO A 349 24.90 8.20 -10.82
C PRO A 349 25.58 9.42 -11.41
N PHE A 350 26.11 9.36 -12.63
CA PHE A 350 26.68 10.56 -13.26
C PHE A 350 25.58 11.52 -13.72
N TYR A 351 24.57 11.01 -14.45
CA TYR A 351 23.58 11.86 -15.12
C TYR A 351 22.55 12.47 -14.16
N VAL A 352 22.04 11.70 -13.20
CA VAL A 352 20.99 12.14 -12.27
C VAL A 352 21.59 12.71 -10.99
N ASP A 353 22.47 11.96 -10.31
CA ASP A 353 22.98 12.43 -9.00
C ASP A 353 23.92 13.63 -9.09
N TYR A 354 24.60 13.85 -10.23
CA TYR A 354 25.47 15.03 -10.41
C TYR A 354 24.98 15.99 -11.47
N VAL A 355 24.87 15.58 -12.74
CA VAL A 355 24.58 16.57 -13.80
C VAL A 355 23.23 17.25 -13.57
N THR A 356 22.20 16.46 -13.23
CA THR A 356 20.85 16.99 -12.96
C THR A 356 20.84 17.85 -11.69
N HIS A 357 21.59 17.47 -10.65
CA HIS A 357 21.77 18.19 -9.39
C HIS A 357 22.46 19.55 -9.58
N GLU A 358 23.62 19.57 -10.24
CA GLU A 358 24.41 20.78 -10.43
C GLU A 358 23.73 21.78 -11.36
N ILE A 359 23.04 21.29 -12.40
CA ILE A 359 22.18 22.15 -13.21
C ILE A 359 21.02 22.69 -12.36
N GLY A 360 20.53 21.93 -11.37
CA GLY A 360 19.50 22.37 -10.43
C GLY A 360 19.94 23.59 -9.62
N HIS A 361 21.18 23.58 -9.10
CA HIS A 361 21.80 24.76 -8.48
C HIS A 361 21.87 25.94 -9.45
N GLN A 362 22.28 25.73 -10.70
CA GLN A 362 22.29 26.82 -11.69
C GLN A 362 20.89 27.44 -11.89
N PHE A 363 19.83 26.63 -11.75
CA PHE A 363 18.43 27.03 -11.73
C PHE A 363 17.89 27.47 -10.36
N ASN A 364 18.75 27.75 -9.39
CA ASN A 364 18.43 28.29 -8.06
C ASN A 364 17.84 27.29 -7.05
N ALA A 365 17.88 25.98 -7.32
CA ALA A 365 17.50 24.99 -6.31
C ALA A 365 18.59 24.82 -5.25
N ARG A 366 18.20 24.80 -3.98
CA ARG A 366 19.07 24.46 -2.85
C ARG A 366 18.97 23.00 -2.48
N HIS A 367 19.90 22.56 -1.65
CA HIS A 367 19.85 21.26 -1.03
C HIS A 367 18.60 21.09 -0.16
N THR A 368 18.02 19.88 -0.19
CA THR A 368 16.75 19.56 0.50
C THR A 368 16.95 18.75 1.77
N PHE A 369 18.14 18.19 2.01
CA PHE A 369 18.39 17.23 3.08
C PHE A 369 18.88 17.89 4.38
N ASN A 370 18.66 17.24 5.53
CA ASN A 370 19.04 17.78 6.84
C ASN A 370 20.14 16.97 7.57
N GLY A 371 20.69 15.88 7.03
CA GLY A 371 21.68 15.08 7.77
C GLY A 371 22.70 14.36 6.89
N CYS A 372 23.99 14.51 7.21
CA CYS A 372 25.04 13.76 6.52
C CYS A 372 26.27 13.51 7.40
N ASN A 373 26.48 12.26 7.84
CA ASN A 373 27.67 11.85 8.62
C ASN A 373 27.92 12.70 9.89
N GLY A 374 26.88 13.23 10.53
CA GLY A 374 26.99 14.08 11.72
C GLY A 374 27.63 15.46 11.50
N GLY A 375 27.78 15.90 10.24
CA GLY A 375 28.11 17.29 9.92
C GLY A 375 26.95 18.23 10.25
N THR A 376 27.25 19.51 10.51
CA THR A 376 26.23 20.56 10.66
C THR A 376 25.92 21.14 9.29
N PHE A 377 24.82 20.70 8.69
CA PHE A 377 24.27 21.29 7.46
C PHE A 377 23.23 22.37 7.81
N GLY A 378 22.79 23.12 6.80
CA GLY A 378 21.64 24.01 6.93
C GLY A 378 20.36 23.26 7.28
N ASN A 379 19.27 23.99 7.45
CA ASN A 379 17.97 23.35 7.58
C ASN A 379 17.60 22.62 6.29
N GLY A 380 16.88 21.50 6.39
CA GLY A 380 16.41 20.72 5.25
C GLY A 380 14.96 20.25 5.43
N TYR A 381 14.33 19.89 4.31
CA TYR A 381 12.98 19.34 4.22
C TYR A 381 12.95 17.81 4.28
N GLU A 382 14.04 17.15 3.85
CA GLU A 382 14.15 15.70 3.84
C GLU A 382 15.02 15.20 5.00
N PRO A 383 14.63 14.08 5.66
CA PRO A 383 15.41 13.52 6.75
C PRO A 383 16.71 12.86 6.26
N GLY A 384 17.77 12.95 7.06
CA GLY A 384 19.05 12.29 6.75
C GLY A 384 19.63 12.80 5.43
N SER A 385 20.12 11.88 4.59
CA SER A 385 20.69 12.20 3.29
C SER A 385 19.68 12.75 2.28
N GLY A 386 18.39 12.64 2.57
CA GLY A 386 17.30 12.77 1.60
C GLY A 386 17.35 11.73 0.48
N SER A 387 16.43 11.90 -0.46
CA SER A 387 16.05 10.93 -1.50
C SER A 387 15.88 11.55 -2.89
N THR A 388 15.56 12.85 -2.99
CA THR A 388 15.33 13.54 -4.27
C THR A 388 16.61 14.09 -4.90
N ILE A 389 16.54 14.65 -6.12
CA ILE A 389 17.70 15.12 -6.90
C ILE A 389 18.59 16.10 -6.13
N MET A 390 18.01 17.03 -5.37
CA MET A 390 18.79 18.05 -4.64
C MET A 390 19.25 17.55 -3.25
N ALA A 391 19.04 16.27 -2.96
CA ALA A 391 19.51 15.62 -1.76
C ALA A 391 20.92 15.01 -1.97
N TYR A 392 21.51 14.47 -0.90
CA TYR A 392 22.80 13.77 -0.91
C TYR A 392 22.60 12.25 -0.83
N ALA A 393 21.63 11.73 -1.58
CA ALA A 393 21.32 10.31 -1.60
C ALA A 393 22.58 9.47 -1.88
N GLY A 394 22.87 8.51 -1.01
CA GLY A 394 23.97 7.56 -1.20
C GLY A 394 25.34 7.98 -0.67
N VAL A 395 25.57 9.24 -0.31
CA VAL A 395 26.92 9.73 0.03
C VAL A 395 27.14 10.07 1.51
N CYS A 396 26.11 9.88 2.33
CA CYS A 396 26.03 10.28 3.74
C CYS A 396 26.19 9.14 4.75
N GLY A 397 26.75 8.00 4.32
CA GLY A 397 27.10 6.89 5.21
C GLY A 397 25.89 6.33 5.96
N SER A 398 25.89 6.43 7.29
CA SER A 398 24.78 5.92 8.12
C SER A 398 23.50 6.75 8.02
N ASP A 399 23.57 7.97 7.49
CA ASP A 399 22.40 8.82 7.26
C ASP A 399 21.76 8.58 5.88
N ASN A 400 22.30 7.67 5.06
CA ASN A 400 21.75 7.35 3.74
C ASN A 400 20.36 6.73 3.81
N LEU A 401 19.38 7.39 3.18
CA LEU A 401 18.05 6.85 2.98
C LEU A 401 17.97 5.82 1.84
N GLN A 402 18.82 5.99 0.83
CA GLN A 402 18.90 5.19 -0.39
C GLN A 402 20.26 5.35 -1.06
N LEU A 403 20.52 4.56 -2.11
CA LEU A 403 21.83 4.51 -2.78
C LEU A 403 22.06 5.61 -3.80
N ASN A 404 21.04 6.02 -4.54
CA ASN A 404 21.08 7.05 -5.59
C ASN A 404 19.79 7.87 -5.51
N SER A 405 19.71 9.06 -6.08
CA SER A 405 18.55 9.97 -6.00
C SER A 405 17.40 9.48 -6.88
N ASP A 406 16.16 9.66 -6.44
CA ASP A 406 15.02 9.47 -7.34
C ASP A 406 14.98 10.62 -8.37
N PRO A 407 14.63 10.35 -9.65
CA PRO A 407 14.75 11.31 -10.75
C PRO A 407 13.59 12.33 -10.78
N TYR A 408 13.28 12.95 -9.64
CA TYR A 408 12.34 14.05 -9.51
C TYR A 408 12.83 15.04 -8.45
N PHE A 409 12.31 16.27 -8.50
CA PHE A 409 12.64 17.31 -7.55
C PHE A 409 11.68 17.26 -6.36
N HIS A 410 12.21 17.39 -5.14
CA HIS A 410 11.37 17.71 -3.98
C HIS A 410 10.56 18.97 -4.26
N ALA A 411 9.35 19.08 -3.71
CA ALA A 411 8.50 20.23 -3.96
C ALA A 411 9.15 21.59 -3.63
N ALA A 412 10.10 21.63 -2.70
CA ALA A 412 10.85 22.84 -2.36
C ALA A 412 11.79 23.27 -3.49
N SER A 413 12.56 22.33 -4.03
CA SER A 413 13.43 22.58 -5.18
C SER A 413 12.63 22.95 -6.42
N PHE A 414 11.47 22.30 -6.61
CA PHE A 414 10.53 22.68 -7.67
C PHE A 414 10.11 24.15 -7.52
N GLU A 415 9.61 24.58 -6.36
CA GLU A 415 9.17 25.97 -6.15
C GLU A 415 10.31 26.98 -6.37
N GLU A 416 11.51 26.71 -5.86
CA GLU A 416 12.68 27.59 -6.04
C GLU A 416 13.07 27.76 -7.51
N ILE A 417 13.07 26.66 -8.28
CA ILE A 417 13.35 26.70 -9.72
C ILE A 417 12.22 27.44 -10.44
N ARG A 418 10.96 27.10 -10.16
CA ARG A 418 9.80 27.67 -10.83
C ARG A 418 9.70 29.17 -10.62
N GLU A 419 9.93 29.66 -9.40
CA GLU A 419 10.01 31.09 -9.12
C GLU A 419 11.11 31.75 -9.98
N PHE A 420 12.30 31.15 -10.04
CA PHE A 420 13.44 31.69 -10.78
C PHE A 420 13.21 31.72 -12.31
N VAL A 421 12.57 30.70 -12.88
CA VAL A 421 12.37 30.61 -14.35
C VAL A 421 11.11 31.31 -14.84
N THR A 422 10.17 31.64 -13.96
CA THR A 422 8.95 32.41 -14.29
C THR A 422 9.11 33.90 -14.05
N THR A 423 10.15 34.31 -13.32
CA THR A 423 10.45 35.71 -13.02
C THR A 423 11.89 36.08 -13.39
N GLY A 424 12.21 37.38 -13.44
CA GLY A 424 13.60 37.84 -13.53
C GLY A 424 14.39 37.43 -14.77
N VAL A 425 15.69 37.18 -14.58
CA VAL A 425 16.70 37.04 -15.64
C VAL A 425 16.64 35.70 -16.37
N ALA A 426 16.34 34.60 -15.67
CA ALA A 426 16.20 33.30 -16.31
C ALA A 426 14.91 33.22 -17.15
N ASN A 427 13.81 33.84 -16.70
CA ASN A 427 12.62 34.00 -17.53
C ASN A 427 12.91 34.78 -18.82
N ALA A 428 13.71 35.84 -18.75
CA ALA A 428 14.06 36.67 -19.90
C ALA A 428 15.03 36.00 -20.88
N ALA A 429 15.79 35.01 -20.42
CA ALA A 429 16.73 34.25 -21.25
C ALA A 429 16.03 33.15 -22.06
N ALA A 430 14.97 32.54 -21.52
CA ALA A 430 14.28 31.42 -22.15
C ALA A 430 13.57 31.79 -23.46
N THR A 431 13.58 30.86 -24.41
CA THR A 431 12.58 30.82 -25.48
C THR A 431 11.34 30.10 -24.96
N ILE A 432 10.21 30.79 -24.89
CA ILE A 432 8.96 30.28 -24.32
C ILE A 432 8.00 29.91 -25.45
N THR A 433 7.48 28.68 -25.42
CA THR A 433 6.50 28.18 -26.39
C THR A 433 5.33 27.50 -25.68
N PRO A 434 4.09 27.58 -26.21
CA PRO A 434 2.97 26.84 -25.65
C PRO A 434 3.17 25.34 -25.88
N THR A 435 2.93 24.53 -24.86
CA THR A 435 2.95 23.05 -24.95
C THR A 435 1.67 22.51 -25.58
N GLY A 436 0.56 23.24 -25.41
CA GLY A 436 -0.78 22.72 -25.71
C GLY A 436 -1.37 21.86 -24.58
N ASN A 437 -0.66 21.70 -23.47
CA ASN A 437 -1.08 20.99 -22.27
C ASN A 437 -1.80 21.93 -21.28
N THR A 438 -2.83 21.43 -20.62
CA THR A 438 -3.56 22.11 -19.55
C THR A 438 -3.04 21.62 -18.21
N VAL A 439 -2.47 22.53 -17.41
CA VAL A 439 -1.95 22.19 -16.08
C VAL A 439 -3.04 21.52 -15.21
N PRO A 440 -2.73 20.40 -14.54
CA PRO A 440 -3.70 19.70 -13.71
C PRO A 440 -4.07 20.53 -12.47
N THR A 441 -5.23 20.21 -11.90
CA THR A 441 -5.69 20.78 -10.62
C THR A 441 -5.54 19.75 -9.52
N VAL A 442 -5.29 20.22 -8.30
CA VAL A 442 -5.12 19.37 -7.12
C VAL A 442 -5.74 20.04 -5.89
N SER A 443 -6.25 19.23 -4.97
CA SER A 443 -6.61 19.64 -3.62
C SER A 443 -6.07 18.63 -2.61
N ALA A 444 -5.36 19.14 -1.60
CA ALA A 444 -4.78 18.36 -0.51
C ALA A 444 -5.85 17.89 0.51
N GLY A 445 -7.01 18.56 0.56
CA GLY A 445 -8.07 18.25 1.51
C GLY A 445 -8.15 19.26 2.65
N LEU A 446 -8.51 18.78 3.84
CA LEU A 446 -8.64 19.60 5.05
C LEU A 446 -7.37 19.53 5.91
N ASP A 447 -7.22 20.50 6.82
CA ASP A 447 -6.28 20.40 7.93
C ASP A 447 -6.83 19.45 9.02
N TYR A 448 -5.93 18.77 9.74
CA TYR A 448 -6.30 17.78 10.76
C TYR A 448 -5.57 18.00 12.09
N VAL A 449 -6.18 17.50 13.17
CA VAL A 449 -5.53 17.36 14.49
C VAL A 449 -5.51 15.88 14.83
N ILE A 450 -4.32 15.33 15.09
CA ILE A 450 -4.13 13.88 15.31
C ILE A 450 -3.35 13.60 16.61
N PRO A 451 -3.49 12.41 17.21
CA PRO A 451 -2.65 12.00 18.32
C PRO A 451 -1.21 11.72 17.86
N ALA A 452 -0.24 11.94 18.75
CA ALA A 452 1.15 11.55 18.54
C ALA A 452 1.31 10.02 18.50
N ALA A 453 2.36 9.56 17.81
CA ALA A 453 2.75 8.16 17.68
C ALA A 453 1.69 7.23 17.04
N THR A 454 0.78 7.79 16.24
CA THR A 454 -0.32 7.05 15.60
C THR A 454 -0.21 7.11 14.06
N PRO A 455 -0.42 5.98 13.35
CA PRO A 455 -0.52 5.95 11.89
C PRO A 455 -1.61 6.89 11.34
N PHE A 456 -1.34 7.46 10.17
CA PHE A 456 -2.32 8.30 9.47
C PHE A 456 -2.20 8.16 7.95
N GLN A 457 -3.24 8.60 7.24
CA GLN A 457 -3.28 8.60 5.78
C GLN A 457 -3.70 9.95 5.22
N LEU A 458 -3.05 10.39 4.15
CA LEU A 458 -3.41 11.61 3.43
C LEU A 458 -3.92 11.23 2.04
N THR A 459 -5.01 11.86 1.60
CA THR A 459 -5.65 11.56 0.32
C THR A 459 -5.95 12.85 -0.42
N ALA A 460 -5.39 12.99 -1.62
CA ALA A 460 -5.62 14.14 -2.47
C ALA A 460 -6.80 13.90 -3.43
N THR A 461 -7.29 14.97 -4.03
CA THR A 461 -8.10 14.89 -5.25
C THR A 461 -7.37 15.64 -6.36
N GLY A 462 -7.33 15.08 -7.56
CA GLY A 462 -6.72 15.70 -8.73
C GLY A 462 -7.61 15.59 -9.95
N PHE A 463 -7.53 16.56 -10.85
CA PHE A 463 -8.25 16.56 -12.12
C PHE A 463 -7.39 17.15 -13.22
N ASP A 464 -7.29 16.42 -14.33
CA ASP A 464 -6.63 16.84 -15.56
C ASP A 464 -7.67 17.07 -16.67
N ALA A 465 -7.53 18.17 -17.40
CA ALA A 465 -8.51 18.55 -18.42
C ALA A 465 -8.29 17.82 -19.77
N ASP A 466 -7.07 17.36 -20.03
CA ASP A 466 -6.67 16.68 -21.25
C ASP A 466 -6.87 15.16 -21.18
N GLY A 467 -7.15 14.64 -19.97
CA GLY A 467 -7.44 13.23 -19.71
C GLY A 467 -6.18 12.39 -19.50
N ASP A 468 -5.07 13.04 -19.14
CA ASP A 468 -3.81 12.39 -18.81
C ASP A 468 -3.88 11.66 -17.45
N THR A 469 -3.03 10.64 -17.31
CA THR A 469 -2.97 9.85 -16.07
C THR A 469 -2.16 10.59 -15.02
N LEU A 470 -2.83 10.99 -13.95
CA LEU A 470 -2.21 11.71 -12.85
C LEU A 470 -1.37 10.80 -11.97
N THR A 471 -0.27 11.35 -11.47
CA THR A 471 0.56 10.76 -10.42
C THR A 471 0.74 11.75 -9.28
N TYR A 472 0.89 11.24 -8.06
CA TYR A 472 0.85 11.98 -6.81
C TYR A 472 2.12 11.72 -6.00
N THR A 473 2.65 12.77 -5.39
CA THR A 473 3.72 12.69 -4.40
C THR A 473 3.32 13.50 -3.18
N TRP A 474 3.20 12.83 -2.03
CA TRP A 474 3.00 13.47 -0.73
C TRP A 474 4.34 13.65 -0.03
N GLU A 475 4.69 14.87 0.36
CA GLU A 475 5.97 15.24 0.99
C GLU A 475 5.73 16.00 2.29
N GLU A 476 6.53 15.74 3.32
CA GLU A 476 6.64 16.67 4.46
C GLU A 476 7.31 17.96 3.97
N TYR A 477 6.71 19.09 4.30
CA TYR A 477 7.12 20.42 3.85
C TYR A 477 7.54 21.30 5.03
N ASP A 478 8.23 20.69 6.00
CA ASP A 478 8.77 21.36 7.18
C ASP A 478 10.27 21.56 7.06
N LEU A 479 10.71 22.83 7.04
CA LEU A 479 12.13 23.16 7.02
C LEU A 479 12.71 23.01 8.44
N GLY A 480 13.41 21.91 8.68
CA GLY A 480 13.89 21.54 10.02
C GLY A 480 15.41 21.58 10.18
N PRO A 481 15.92 21.67 11.41
CA PRO A 481 17.36 21.69 11.68
C PRO A 481 18.03 20.35 11.35
N SER A 482 19.36 20.37 11.29
CA SER A 482 20.14 19.18 11.00
C SER A 482 20.03 18.11 12.09
N GLN A 483 19.81 16.85 11.69
CA GLN A 483 19.64 15.73 12.61
C GLN A 483 20.04 14.39 11.97
N PRO A 484 20.75 13.50 12.70
CA PRO A 484 21.00 12.13 12.22
C PRO A 484 19.70 11.36 11.99
N VAL A 485 19.64 10.55 10.94
CA VAL A 485 18.40 9.86 10.55
C VAL A 485 17.89 8.90 11.62
N GLY A 486 18.75 8.40 12.51
CA GLY A 486 18.36 7.52 13.63
C GLY A 486 17.93 8.24 14.91
N ALA A 487 18.07 9.56 15.00
CA ALA A 487 17.77 10.30 16.24
C ALA A 487 16.25 10.40 16.49
N PRO A 488 15.79 10.46 17.76
CA PRO A 488 14.37 10.59 18.09
C PRO A 488 13.78 11.91 17.59
N ASP A 489 12.46 11.96 17.39
CA ASP A 489 11.74 13.19 17.03
C ASP A 489 12.03 14.30 18.07
N ASN A 490 12.50 15.44 17.58
CA ASN A 490 12.85 16.61 18.38
C ASN A 490 11.79 17.72 18.32
N GLY A 491 10.69 17.51 17.58
CA GLY A 491 9.61 18.47 17.38
C GLY A 491 9.85 19.53 16.30
N SER A 492 10.92 19.41 15.49
CA SER A 492 11.26 20.41 14.47
C SER A 492 11.95 19.87 13.22
N SER A 493 12.66 18.74 13.31
CA SER A 493 13.29 18.11 12.15
C SER A 493 12.26 17.35 11.30
N PRO A 494 12.44 17.25 9.97
CA PRO A 494 11.64 16.39 9.14
C PRO A 494 11.70 14.93 9.58
N LEU A 495 10.57 14.24 9.46
CA LEU A 495 10.35 12.86 9.92
C LEU A 495 10.07 11.88 8.78
N PHE A 496 9.53 12.37 7.67
CA PHE A 496 9.11 11.55 6.53
C PHE A 496 9.94 11.84 5.29
N ARG A 497 10.35 10.78 4.60
CA ARG A 497 11.10 10.86 3.35
C ARG A 497 10.15 11.02 2.18
N SER A 498 10.68 11.45 1.05
CA SER A 498 9.95 11.43 -0.21
C SER A 498 10.01 10.05 -0.87
N PHE A 499 9.00 9.76 -1.70
CA PHE A 499 8.90 8.56 -2.50
C PHE A 499 8.48 8.92 -3.92
N SER A 500 8.91 8.10 -4.88
CA SER A 500 8.58 8.29 -6.30
C SER A 500 7.06 8.45 -6.53
N PRO A 501 6.64 9.29 -7.49
CA PRO A 501 5.22 9.53 -7.79
C PRO A 501 4.45 8.24 -8.11
N THR A 502 3.23 8.11 -7.59
CA THR A 502 2.36 6.94 -7.82
C THR A 502 1.00 7.37 -8.37
N PRO A 503 0.23 6.49 -9.05
CA PRO A 503 -1.14 6.83 -9.47
C PRO A 503 -2.13 6.84 -8.29
N ASP A 504 -1.73 6.39 -7.10
CA ASP A 504 -2.56 6.38 -5.91
C ASP A 504 -2.54 7.78 -5.26
N PRO A 505 -3.68 8.47 -5.14
CA PRO A 505 -3.74 9.77 -4.48
C PRO A 505 -3.55 9.68 -2.95
N THR A 506 -3.57 8.48 -2.39
CA THR A 506 -3.43 8.22 -0.97
C THR A 506 -2.02 7.78 -0.60
N ARG A 507 -1.43 8.44 0.42
CA ARG A 507 -0.20 7.97 1.08
C ARG A 507 -0.50 7.66 2.55
N ILE A 508 -0.02 6.49 2.98
CA ILE A 508 -0.10 6.03 4.38
C ILE A 508 1.26 6.26 5.07
N PHE A 509 1.23 6.72 6.31
CA PHE A 509 2.39 7.10 7.11
C PHE A 509 2.42 6.32 8.44
N PRO A 510 3.45 5.48 8.68
CA PRO A 510 4.43 4.97 7.70
C PRO A 510 3.76 4.11 6.63
N ARG A 511 4.51 3.69 5.61
CA ARG A 511 3.94 2.89 4.51
C ARG A 511 3.19 1.65 5.02
N LEU A 512 2.12 1.26 4.33
CA LEU A 512 1.33 0.09 4.69
C LEU A 512 2.17 -1.20 4.87
N PRO A 513 3.14 -1.56 4.00
CA PRO A 513 3.98 -2.72 4.25
C PRO A 513 4.80 -2.64 5.54
N ASP A 514 5.15 -1.44 6.01
CA ASP A 514 5.85 -1.26 7.27
C ASP A 514 4.92 -1.53 8.47
N LEU A 515 3.67 -1.04 8.40
CA LEU A 515 2.64 -1.33 9.41
C LEU A 515 2.33 -2.83 9.49
N LEU A 516 2.07 -3.49 8.36
CA LEU A 516 1.68 -4.91 8.34
C LEU A 516 2.79 -5.86 8.84
N ASN A 517 4.05 -5.45 8.69
CA ASN A 517 5.22 -6.22 9.11
C ASN A 517 5.81 -5.76 10.45
N ASN A 518 5.23 -4.74 11.10
CA ASN A 518 5.78 -4.12 12.30
C ASN A 518 7.24 -3.65 12.10
N THR A 519 7.53 -3.12 10.93
CA THR A 519 8.85 -2.57 10.56
C THR A 519 8.77 -1.07 10.37
N THR A 520 9.92 -0.45 10.09
CA THR A 520 9.97 0.97 9.77
C THR A 520 11.02 1.18 8.69
N THR A 521 10.60 1.74 7.56
CA THR A 521 11.52 2.21 6.53
C THR A 521 12.35 3.37 7.09
N ILE A 522 13.67 3.37 6.83
CA ILE A 522 14.54 4.46 7.25
C ILE A 522 14.05 5.80 6.66
N GLY A 523 13.91 6.82 7.51
CA GLY A 523 13.35 8.11 7.13
C GLY A 523 11.82 8.17 7.15
N GLU A 524 11.11 7.19 7.71
CA GLU A 524 9.66 7.25 7.97
C GLU A 524 9.41 7.14 9.48
N LYS A 525 9.18 8.24 10.20
CA LYS A 525 8.93 8.20 11.64
C LYS A 525 7.62 8.86 12.02
N LEU A 526 6.84 8.17 12.84
CA LEU A 526 5.69 8.80 13.47
C LEU A 526 6.12 9.93 14.42
N PRO A 527 5.43 11.08 14.41
CA PRO A 527 5.73 12.19 15.31
C PRO A 527 5.41 11.79 16.75
N THR A 528 6.33 12.00 17.68
CA THR A 528 6.15 11.65 19.11
C THR A 528 6.03 12.89 20.00
N THR A 529 6.28 14.06 19.44
CA THR A 529 6.20 15.36 20.11
C THR A 529 5.01 16.16 19.57
N ALA A 530 4.51 17.09 20.38
CA ALA A 530 3.50 18.02 19.91
C ALA A 530 4.12 19.02 18.93
N ARG A 531 3.64 19.04 17.68
CA ARG A 531 4.17 19.87 16.60
C ARG A 531 3.12 20.09 15.51
N ALA A 532 3.33 21.12 14.69
CA ALA A 532 2.68 21.17 13.38
C ALA A 532 3.55 20.39 12.39
N LEU A 533 2.89 19.70 11.46
CA LEU A 533 3.49 19.11 10.28
C LEU A 533 2.79 19.72 9.06
N ASN A 534 3.55 20.28 8.14
CA ASN A 534 3.02 20.73 6.87
C ASN A 534 3.27 19.63 5.85
N PHE A 535 2.25 19.25 5.09
CA PHE A 535 2.38 18.31 3.99
C PHE A 535 2.01 19.00 2.69
N ARG A 536 2.70 18.63 1.64
CA ARG A 536 2.38 19.03 0.28
C ARG A 536 2.08 17.81 -0.56
N VAL A 537 1.04 17.90 -1.37
CA VAL A 537 0.84 16.99 -2.50
C VAL A 537 1.25 17.68 -3.79
N THR A 538 2.10 17.03 -4.56
CA THR A 538 2.47 17.43 -5.93
C THR A 538 1.84 16.44 -6.91
N VAL A 539 1.04 16.95 -7.85
CA VAL A 539 0.37 16.19 -8.91
C VAL A 539 1.07 16.45 -10.24
N ARG A 540 1.28 15.37 -11.01
CA ARG A 540 1.88 15.41 -12.35
C ARG A 540 0.98 14.69 -13.35
N ASP A 541 0.75 15.28 -14.51
CA ASP A 541 0.04 14.64 -15.62
C ASP A 541 0.95 13.79 -16.54
N ASN A 542 2.27 13.96 -16.42
CA ASN A 542 3.29 13.29 -17.25
C ASN A 542 3.09 13.51 -18.76
N HIS A 543 2.53 14.65 -19.16
CA HIS A 543 2.31 15.02 -20.55
C HIS A 543 3.64 15.17 -21.29
N SER A 544 3.71 14.64 -22.52
CA SER A 544 4.93 14.69 -23.33
C SER A 544 5.19 16.09 -23.90
N GLY A 545 6.45 16.53 -23.95
CA GLY A 545 6.82 17.86 -24.45
C GLY A 545 6.59 19.02 -23.47
N GLY A 546 6.22 18.71 -22.21
CA GLY A 546 6.10 19.68 -21.12
C GLY A 546 5.07 19.25 -20.09
N GLY A 547 5.50 18.45 -19.12
CA GLY A 547 4.64 17.88 -18.08
C GLY A 547 3.97 18.96 -17.25
N GLY A 548 2.67 18.82 -17.05
CA GLY A 548 1.89 19.63 -16.14
C GLY A 548 2.06 19.17 -14.71
N VAL A 549 2.41 20.14 -13.87
CA VAL A 549 2.64 19.94 -12.44
C VAL A 549 1.87 20.99 -11.68
N ASN A 550 1.24 20.60 -10.58
CA ASN A 550 0.59 21.51 -9.65
C ASN A 550 0.66 20.95 -8.23
N SER A 551 0.55 21.80 -7.21
CA SER A 551 0.60 21.38 -5.81
C SER A 551 -0.38 22.10 -4.90
N ASP A 552 -0.75 21.44 -3.81
CA ASP A 552 -1.55 22.00 -2.73
C ASP A 552 -1.03 21.51 -1.37
N ASP A 553 -1.30 22.27 -0.31
CA ASP A 553 -0.77 22.04 1.03
C ASP A 553 -1.90 21.70 2.02
N LEU A 554 -1.58 20.89 3.02
CA LEU A 554 -2.40 20.73 4.22
C LEU A 554 -1.52 20.76 5.48
N GLN A 555 -2.12 21.10 6.61
CA GLN A 555 -1.46 21.07 7.91
C GLN A 555 -2.06 20.00 8.82
N ILE A 556 -1.18 19.30 9.52
CA ILE A 556 -1.51 18.37 10.60
C ILE A 556 -0.98 18.95 11.91
N ILE A 557 -1.84 19.11 12.91
CA ILE A 557 -1.43 19.43 14.27
C ILE A 557 -1.36 18.14 15.08
N VAL A 558 -0.15 17.76 15.50
CA VAL A 558 0.08 16.60 16.34
C VAL A 558 -0.06 17.00 17.81
N VAL A 559 -0.93 16.30 18.53
CA VAL A 559 -1.12 16.46 19.97
C VAL A 559 -0.54 15.27 20.70
N ASN A 560 0.40 15.52 21.61
CA ASN A 560 0.91 14.46 22.48
C ASN A 560 -0.07 14.23 23.64
N THR A 561 -0.83 13.14 23.56
CA THR A 561 -1.83 12.71 24.55
C THR A 561 -1.24 11.74 25.58
N GLY A 562 0.03 11.34 25.44
CA GLY A 562 0.76 10.45 26.34
C GLY A 562 0.80 8.99 25.90
N THR A 563 -0.17 8.53 25.10
CA THR A 563 -0.24 7.20 24.48
C THR A 563 -0.66 7.32 23.01
N PRO A 564 -0.30 6.37 22.13
CA PRO A 564 -0.82 6.33 20.77
C PRO A 564 -2.24 5.78 20.74
N PHE A 565 -3.05 6.23 19.77
CA PHE A 565 -4.26 5.51 19.39
C PHE A 565 -3.84 4.15 18.79
N GLN A 566 -4.27 3.06 19.40
CA GLN A 566 -3.75 1.72 19.09
C GLN A 566 -4.77 0.61 19.38
N VAL A 567 -4.94 -0.36 18.48
CA VAL A 567 -5.69 -1.59 18.70
C VAL A 567 -4.94 -2.47 19.72
N THR A 568 -5.62 -2.88 20.80
CA THR A 568 -4.98 -3.58 21.93
C THR A 568 -5.35 -5.06 22.06
N SER A 569 -6.30 -5.53 21.25
CA SER A 569 -6.73 -6.94 21.19
C SER A 569 -6.50 -7.52 19.78
N HIS A 570 -6.65 -8.84 19.60
CA HIS A 570 -6.52 -9.51 18.30
C HIS A 570 -5.13 -9.29 17.62
N ASN A 571 -4.09 -9.06 18.42
CA ASN A 571 -2.71 -8.80 17.99
C ASN A 571 -1.83 -10.06 17.93
N THR A 572 -2.43 -11.25 17.93
CA THR A 572 -1.74 -12.54 17.88
C THR A 572 -2.38 -13.48 16.87
N VAL A 573 -1.61 -14.46 16.39
CA VAL A 573 -2.11 -15.50 15.49
C VAL A 573 -3.03 -16.45 16.25
N GLU A 574 -4.32 -16.16 16.22
CA GLU A 574 -5.42 -16.92 16.82
C GLU A 574 -6.49 -17.22 15.77
N THR A 575 -7.30 -18.26 16.01
CA THR A 575 -8.41 -18.64 15.14
C THR A 575 -9.72 -18.37 15.86
N TYR A 576 -10.55 -17.53 15.24
CA TYR A 576 -11.89 -17.20 15.74
C TYR A 576 -12.94 -17.94 14.90
N PRO A 577 -13.98 -18.52 15.51
CA PRO A 577 -15.09 -19.06 14.75
C PRO A 577 -15.87 -17.94 14.05
N GLY A 578 -16.41 -18.23 12.87
CA GLY A 578 -17.34 -17.33 12.20
C GLY A 578 -18.67 -17.22 12.96
N ASN A 579 -19.39 -16.12 12.73
CA ASN A 579 -20.66 -15.79 13.39
C ASN A 579 -20.62 -15.68 14.93
N THR A 580 -19.45 -15.66 15.56
CA THR A 580 -19.34 -15.41 17.00
C THR A 580 -19.16 -13.91 17.28
N ILE A 581 -19.61 -13.49 18.47
CA ILE A 581 -19.39 -12.15 19.01
C ILE A 581 -18.03 -12.15 19.70
N GLU A 582 -17.19 -11.18 19.34
CA GLU A 582 -15.88 -10.95 19.95
C GLU A 582 -15.77 -9.50 20.42
N THR A 583 -15.07 -9.27 21.53
CA THR A 583 -14.82 -7.92 22.04
C THR A 583 -13.51 -7.39 21.45
N LEU A 584 -13.59 -6.40 20.56
CA LEU A 584 -12.43 -5.66 20.08
C LEU A 584 -12.16 -4.47 21.01
N THR A 585 -10.92 -4.33 21.48
CA THR A 585 -10.46 -3.18 22.29
C THR A 585 -9.35 -2.37 21.63
N TRP A 586 -9.32 -1.06 21.91
CA TRP A 586 -8.28 -0.12 21.50
C TRP A 586 -8.01 0.95 22.58
N ASP A 587 -6.80 1.52 22.61
CA ASP A 587 -6.50 2.72 23.38
C ASP A 587 -7.03 3.94 22.61
N VAL A 588 -8.01 4.64 23.20
CA VAL A 588 -8.62 5.86 22.65
C VAL A 588 -7.59 7.00 22.57
N ALA A 589 -6.54 6.99 23.40
CA ALA A 589 -5.50 8.00 23.44
C ALA A 589 -6.02 9.44 23.55
N GLY A 590 -7.17 9.64 24.21
CA GLY A 590 -7.84 10.94 24.36
C GLY A 590 -8.30 11.58 23.04
N THR A 591 -8.43 10.79 21.97
CA THR A 591 -8.83 11.28 20.64
C THR A 591 -10.33 11.59 20.54
N ASP A 592 -11.13 11.09 21.47
CA ASP A 592 -12.59 11.28 21.60
C ASP A 592 -13.01 12.66 22.13
N SER A 593 -12.04 13.51 22.47
CA SER A 593 -12.30 14.81 23.09
C SER A 593 -11.22 15.84 22.78
N GLY A 594 -11.34 17.03 23.39
CA GLY A 594 -10.32 18.07 23.28
C GLY A 594 -10.28 18.72 21.89
N SER A 595 -9.09 18.83 21.31
CA SER A 595 -8.90 19.40 19.97
C SER A 595 -8.95 18.37 18.85
N ILE A 596 -8.88 17.07 19.17
CA ILE A 596 -9.00 15.99 18.19
C ILE A 596 -10.49 15.69 17.96
N ASP A 597 -11.27 15.53 19.04
CA ASP A 597 -12.74 15.47 19.06
C ASP A 597 -13.36 14.46 18.06
N THR A 598 -12.71 13.31 17.86
CA THR A 598 -13.20 12.21 17.02
C THR A 598 -14.18 11.36 17.81
N ALA A 599 -15.48 11.65 17.67
CA ALA A 599 -16.53 10.96 18.41
C ALA A 599 -16.70 9.48 18.06
N ASN A 600 -16.45 9.09 16.80
CA ASN A 600 -16.74 7.76 16.28
C ASN A 600 -15.57 7.17 15.47
N VAL A 601 -15.53 5.83 15.39
CA VAL A 601 -14.61 5.05 14.57
C VAL A 601 -15.36 4.06 13.67
N ASN A 602 -14.73 3.65 12.57
CA ASN A 602 -15.12 2.46 11.82
C ASN A 602 -14.20 1.30 12.18
N ILE A 603 -14.77 0.10 12.25
CA ILE A 603 -14.03 -1.14 12.43
C ILE A 603 -14.18 -1.95 11.16
N LEU A 604 -13.06 -2.20 10.49
CA LEU A 604 -13.01 -2.85 9.20
C LEU A 604 -12.19 -4.14 9.25
N LEU A 605 -12.57 -5.11 8.45
CA LEU A 605 -11.91 -6.40 8.29
C LEU A 605 -11.29 -6.53 6.90
N SER A 606 -10.02 -6.91 6.89
CA SER A 606 -9.28 -7.38 5.74
C SER A 606 -9.30 -8.90 5.67
N THR A 607 -9.29 -9.44 4.45
CA THR A 607 -9.14 -10.87 4.17
C THR A 607 -7.94 -11.16 3.25
N ASP A 608 -7.00 -10.22 3.15
CA ASP A 608 -5.86 -10.27 2.22
C ASP A 608 -4.55 -9.81 2.88
N GLY A 609 -4.40 -10.09 4.17
CA GLY A 609 -3.20 -9.73 4.93
C GLY A 609 -3.12 -8.25 5.34
N GLY A 610 -4.22 -7.49 5.22
CA GLY A 610 -4.28 -6.06 5.52
C GLY A 610 -4.02 -5.15 4.32
N LEU A 611 -4.05 -5.68 3.09
CA LEU A 611 -3.86 -4.88 1.88
C LEU A 611 -5.13 -4.07 1.53
N THR A 612 -6.30 -4.65 1.76
CA THR A 612 -7.61 -3.99 1.59
C THR A 612 -8.54 -4.29 2.76
N TYR A 613 -9.52 -3.41 3.00
CA TYR A 613 -10.48 -3.51 4.11
C TYR A 613 -11.94 -3.40 3.63
N PRO A 614 -12.44 -4.38 2.84
CA PRO A 614 -13.74 -4.30 2.19
C PRO A 614 -14.93 -4.61 3.11
N ILE A 615 -14.71 -5.26 4.26
CA ILE A 615 -15.78 -5.71 5.16
C ILE A 615 -15.88 -4.74 6.34
N VAL A 616 -17.06 -4.20 6.59
CA VAL A 616 -17.34 -3.36 7.76
C VAL A 616 -17.88 -4.25 8.87
N LEU A 617 -17.17 -4.32 10.01
CA LEU A 617 -17.62 -5.04 11.20
C LEU A 617 -18.51 -4.15 12.07
N ALA A 618 -18.15 -2.87 12.21
CA ALA A 618 -18.97 -1.84 12.84
C ALA A 618 -18.71 -0.48 12.16
N ALA A 619 -19.77 0.28 11.91
CA ALA A 619 -19.69 1.60 11.27
C ALA A 619 -20.10 2.69 12.25
N GLU A 620 -19.35 3.79 12.28
CA GLU A 620 -19.62 4.97 13.12
C GLU A 620 -19.91 4.62 14.59
N THR A 621 -19.21 3.62 15.15
CA THR A 621 -19.38 3.25 16.56
C THR A 621 -18.62 4.22 17.47
N PRO A 622 -19.04 4.46 18.73
CA PRO A 622 -18.35 5.38 19.62
C PRO A 622 -16.86 5.08 19.76
N ASN A 623 -16.05 6.13 19.80
CA ASN A 623 -14.62 6.03 20.06
C ASN A 623 -14.35 5.93 21.58
N ASP A 624 -14.84 4.89 22.24
CA ASP A 624 -14.77 4.72 23.71
C ASP A 624 -13.85 3.58 24.19
N GLY A 625 -13.21 2.89 23.25
CA GLY A 625 -12.13 1.92 23.49
C GLY A 625 -12.56 0.46 23.40
N SER A 626 -13.83 0.16 23.15
CA SER A 626 -14.33 -1.21 23.01
C SER A 626 -15.54 -1.30 22.10
N GLU A 627 -15.66 -2.37 21.32
CA GLU A 627 -16.87 -2.69 20.53
C GLU A 627 -17.08 -4.21 20.47
N GLU A 628 -18.33 -4.66 20.49
CA GLU A 628 -18.70 -6.04 20.16
C GLU A 628 -18.81 -6.19 18.64
N ILE A 629 -17.95 -7.03 18.06
CA ILE A 629 -17.93 -7.31 16.62
C ILE A 629 -18.40 -8.73 16.34
N VAL A 630 -19.03 -8.94 15.19
CA VAL A 630 -19.39 -10.28 14.72
C VAL A 630 -18.47 -10.65 13.56
N PHE A 631 -17.67 -11.70 13.72
CA PHE A 631 -16.87 -12.19 12.60
C PHE A 631 -17.79 -12.81 11.53
N PRO A 632 -17.59 -12.50 10.24
CA PRO A 632 -18.35 -13.15 9.18
C PRO A 632 -17.98 -14.63 9.11
N ASN A 633 -18.93 -15.49 8.71
CA ASN A 633 -18.66 -16.92 8.48
C ASN A 633 -17.84 -17.14 7.20
N LEU A 634 -16.53 -16.90 7.29
CA LEU A 634 -15.57 -16.95 6.18
C LEU A 634 -14.32 -17.73 6.62
N GLU A 635 -13.81 -18.57 5.74
CA GLU A 635 -12.54 -19.26 5.95
C GLU A 635 -11.39 -18.37 5.45
N VAL A 636 -10.62 -17.79 6.37
CA VAL A 636 -9.46 -16.93 6.06
C VAL A 636 -8.36 -17.11 7.08
N THR A 637 -7.09 -17.07 6.65
CA THR A 637 -5.93 -17.33 7.53
C THR A 637 -5.05 -16.11 7.80
N ASP A 638 -5.32 -15.01 7.09
CA ASP A 638 -4.53 -13.79 7.06
C ASP A 638 -5.40 -12.54 7.20
N ALA A 639 -6.44 -12.63 8.03
CA ALA A 639 -7.28 -11.48 8.32
C ALA A 639 -6.54 -10.44 9.18
N ARG A 640 -6.92 -9.16 9.01
CA ARG A 640 -6.48 -8.02 9.82
C ARG A 640 -7.66 -7.14 10.15
N ILE A 641 -7.66 -6.53 11.32
CA ILE A 641 -8.68 -5.54 11.71
C ILE A 641 -8.04 -4.15 11.68
N LYS A 642 -8.75 -3.17 11.10
CA LYS A 642 -8.41 -1.75 11.14
C LYS A 642 -9.46 -1.02 11.94
N VAL A 643 -9.02 -0.21 12.91
CA VAL A 643 -9.86 0.78 13.57
C VAL A 643 -9.46 2.15 13.04
N GLU A 644 -10.36 2.82 12.33
CA GLU A 644 -10.09 4.11 11.71
C GLU A 644 -11.04 5.21 12.19
N ALA A 645 -10.51 6.43 12.32
CA ALA A 645 -11.29 7.57 12.74
C ALA A 645 -12.36 7.97 11.71
N VAL A 646 -13.56 8.29 12.17
CA VAL A 646 -14.58 8.93 11.32
C VAL A 646 -14.35 10.45 11.30
N GLY A 647 -14.15 11.02 10.12
CA GLY A 647 -13.94 12.47 9.94
C GLY A 647 -12.53 12.95 10.29
N ASN A 648 -11.59 12.04 10.56
CA ASN A 648 -10.18 12.32 10.79
C ASN A 648 -9.31 11.32 9.99
N ILE A 649 -7.99 11.47 10.03
CA ILE A 649 -7.05 10.72 9.18
C ILE A 649 -6.23 9.64 9.89
N PHE A 650 -6.34 9.56 11.22
CA PHE A 650 -5.60 8.60 12.02
C PHE A 650 -6.33 7.25 12.09
N PHE A 651 -5.57 6.19 12.26
CA PHE A 651 -6.09 4.83 12.40
C PHE A 651 -5.03 3.93 13.06
N ASP A 652 -5.41 2.70 13.38
CA ASP A 652 -4.46 1.63 13.68
C ASP A 652 -4.92 0.27 13.12
N ILE A 653 -3.98 -0.66 12.96
CA ILE A 653 -4.20 -2.01 12.41
C ILE A 653 -3.64 -3.03 13.40
N THR A 654 -4.32 -4.16 13.57
CA THR A 654 -3.82 -5.29 14.37
C THR A 654 -2.40 -5.71 13.99
N ASP A 655 -1.54 -5.99 14.98
CA ASP A 655 -0.10 -6.28 14.81
C ASP A 655 0.19 -7.66 14.16
N ALA A 656 -0.75 -8.60 14.19
CA ALA A 656 -0.59 -9.93 13.60
C ALA A 656 -1.79 -10.33 12.72
N ASN A 657 -1.55 -11.27 11.80
CA ASN A 657 -2.62 -11.96 11.08
C ASN A 657 -3.43 -12.81 12.07
N LEU A 658 -4.75 -12.77 11.95
CA LEU A 658 -5.67 -13.71 12.60
C LEU A 658 -6.31 -14.63 11.56
N ALA A 659 -6.89 -15.74 12.04
CA ALA A 659 -7.69 -16.64 11.21
C ALA A 659 -9.17 -16.57 11.63
N ILE A 660 -10.06 -16.70 10.65
CA ILE A 660 -11.48 -16.91 10.87
C ILE A 660 -11.80 -18.28 10.28
N ALA A 661 -12.42 -19.14 11.08
CA ALA A 661 -12.83 -20.47 10.67
C ALA A 661 -14.33 -20.49 10.39
N THR A 662 -14.75 -21.22 9.36
CA THR A 662 -16.17 -21.44 9.15
C THR A 662 -16.78 -22.27 10.28
N VAL A 663 -17.93 -21.84 10.79
CA VAL A 663 -18.81 -22.69 11.58
C VAL A 663 -19.83 -23.36 10.65
N PRO A 664 -20.15 -24.65 10.86
CA PRO A 664 -21.18 -25.32 10.08
C PRO A 664 -22.49 -24.54 10.17
N ALA A 665 -23.07 -24.21 9.01
CA ALA A 665 -24.43 -23.71 8.95
C ALA A 665 -25.36 -24.92 8.77
N ALA A 666 -26.52 -24.89 9.44
CA ALA A 666 -27.56 -25.90 9.25
C ALA A 666 -27.92 -26.05 7.76
N THR A 667 -28.06 -27.29 7.32
CA THR A 667 -28.42 -27.72 5.98
C THR A 667 -29.70 -28.55 6.05
N VAL A 668 -30.05 -29.27 4.98
CA VAL A 668 -31.23 -30.17 4.97
C VAL A 668 -30.83 -31.64 5.06
N GLY A 669 -29.62 -31.91 5.54
CA GLY A 669 -29.16 -33.24 5.87
C GLY A 669 -28.38 -33.20 7.17
N ASP A 670 -27.96 -34.38 7.63
CA ASP A 670 -27.38 -34.61 8.95
C ASP A 670 -26.25 -33.63 9.30
N ASP A 671 -26.52 -32.75 10.27
CA ASP A 671 -25.62 -31.72 10.77
C ASP A 671 -25.11 -32.02 12.19
N ASN A 672 -23.97 -31.43 12.53
CA ASN A 672 -23.46 -31.40 13.90
C ASN A 672 -23.24 -29.94 14.29
N LEU A 673 -24.19 -29.39 15.04
CA LEU A 673 -24.29 -27.98 15.41
C LEU A 673 -23.95 -27.83 16.90
N VAL A 674 -23.12 -26.84 17.22
CA VAL A 674 -22.70 -26.56 18.58
C VAL A 674 -22.86 -25.06 18.82
N GLY A 675 -23.57 -24.72 19.88
CA GLY A 675 -23.72 -23.36 20.39
C GLY A 675 -22.47 -22.87 21.10
N THR A 676 -22.64 -21.75 21.77
CA THR A 676 -21.62 -20.96 22.44
C THR A 676 -21.83 -21.03 23.96
N SER A 677 -21.30 -20.06 24.71
CA SER A 677 -21.56 -19.91 26.13
C SER A 677 -22.60 -18.80 26.42
N ALA A 678 -23.34 -18.37 25.39
CA ALA A 678 -24.36 -17.34 25.46
C ALA A 678 -25.71 -17.94 25.08
N ASP A 679 -26.81 -17.22 25.36
CA ASP A 679 -28.15 -17.66 24.97
C ASP A 679 -28.27 -17.83 23.44
N ASP A 680 -28.32 -19.07 22.97
CA ASP A 680 -28.32 -19.42 21.56
C ASP A 680 -29.72 -19.73 21.01
N ARG A 681 -29.86 -19.58 19.69
CA ARG A 681 -31.02 -20.07 18.93
C ARG A 681 -30.53 -20.89 17.75
N ILE A 682 -30.72 -22.21 17.80
CA ILE A 682 -30.27 -23.15 16.76
C ILE A 682 -31.47 -23.81 16.09
N GLU A 683 -31.58 -23.68 14.78
CA GLU A 683 -32.55 -24.39 13.94
C GLU A 683 -31.79 -25.36 13.03
N ALA A 684 -31.92 -26.68 13.28
CA ALA A 684 -31.17 -27.73 12.58
C ALA A 684 -31.76 -28.12 11.21
N LEU A 685 -33.04 -27.80 11.00
CA LEU A 685 -33.81 -27.92 9.75
C LEU A 685 -34.30 -29.33 9.40
N ALA A 686 -33.53 -30.15 8.71
CA ALA A 686 -33.99 -31.48 8.35
C ALA A 686 -32.80 -32.40 8.23
N GLY A 687 -32.95 -33.66 8.60
CA GLY A 687 -31.80 -34.55 8.73
C GLY A 687 -31.86 -35.27 10.05
N ARG A 688 -30.89 -36.14 10.33
CA ARG A 688 -30.63 -36.57 11.71
C ARG A 688 -29.53 -35.66 12.24
N ASP A 689 -29.92 -34.68 13.03
CA ASP A 689 -29.02 -33.64 13.49
C ASP A 689 -28.56 -33.89 14.91
N THR A 690 -27.33 -33.47 15.23
CA THR A 690 -26.84 -33.41 16.60
C THR A 690 -26.64 -31.94 16.97
N VAL A 691 -27.34 -31.48 18.00
CA VAL A 691 -27.34 -30.08 18.45
C VAL A 691 -26.94 -30.02 19.92
N ARG A 692 -25.94 -29.18 20.24
CA ARG A 692 -25.52 -28.91 21.62
C ARG A 692 -25.64 -27.42 21.90
N GLY A 693 -26.42 -27.02 22.90
CA GLY A 693 -26.62 -25.63 23.33
C GLY A 693 -25.36 -25.07 23.99
N GLY A 694 -24.98 -25.62 25.15
CA GLY A 694 -23.76 -25.25 25.85
C GLY A 694 -24.04 -24.65 27.21
N GLU A 695 -23.54 -23.44 27.46
CA GLU A 695 -23.95 -22.63 28.61
C GLU A 695 -24.89 -21.53 28.10
N GLY A 696 -25.92 -21.16 28.87
CA GLY A 696 -26.86 -20.11 28.46
C GLY A 696 -28.30 -20.60 28.57
N ASN A 697 -29.28 -19.75 28.25
CA ASN A 697 -30.67 -20.18 28.13
C ASN A 697 -31.00 -20.33 26.64
N ASP A 698 -30.84 -21.54 26.14
CA ASP A 698 -30.81 -21.86 24.72
C ASP A 698 -32.19 -22.22 24.16
N ARG A 699 -32.34 -22.07 22.84
CA ARG A 699 -33.52 -22.51 22.09
C ARG A 699 -33.10 -23.39 20.92
N LEU A 700 -33.33 -24.69 21.06
CA LEU A 700 -32.90 -25.71 20.10
C LEU A 700 -34.11 -26.30 19.37
N PHE A 701 -34.04 -26.36 18.04
CA PHE A 701 -35.09 -26.90 17.17
C PHE A 701 -34.52 -27.93 16.19
N GLY A 702 -34.86 -29.21 16.37
CA GLY A 702 -34.48 -30.32 15.49
C GLY A 702 -35.21 -30.27 14.15
N GLN A 703 -36.51 -29.99 14.22
CA GLN A 703 -37.46 -29.85 13.11
C GLN A 703 -37.89 -31.19 12.48
N ALA A 704 -37.17 -31.75 11.51
CA ALA A 704 -37.64 -32.95 10.82
C ALA A 704 -36.53 -33.99 10.63
N GLY A 705 -36.71 -35.16 11.23
CA GLY A 705 -35.80 -36.28 11.25
C GLY A 705 -35.62 -36.77 12.68
N ASP A 706 -34.71 -37.71 12.90
CA ASP A 706 -34.48 -38.31 14.23
C ASP A 706 -33.29 -37.60 14.86
N ASP A 707 -33.54 -36.55 15.65
CA ASP A 707 -32.55 -35.58 16.13
C ASP A 707 -32.05 -35.86 17.56
N ASP A 708 -30.85 -35.37 17.89
CA ASP A 708 -30.21 -35.47 19.21
C ASP A 708 -29.88 -34.07 19.75
N LEU A 709 -30.67 -33.58 20.72
CA LEU A 709 -30.64 -32.22 21.25
C LEU A 709 -30.19 -32.21 22.71
N HIS A 710 -29.14 -31.43 23.03
CA HIS A 710 -28.60 -31.26 24.39
C HIS A 710 -28.64 -29.79 24.77
N GLY A 711 -29.40 -29.40 25.81
CA GLY A 711 -29.45 -28.04 26.34
C GLY A 711 -28.12 -27.66 27.00
N GLY A 712 -27.83 -28.28 28.14
CA GLY A 712 -26.56 -28.10 28.85
C GLY A 712 -26.76 -27.40 30.18
N PHE A 713 -26.16 -26.23 30.37
CA PHE A 713 -26.34 -25.44 31.59
C PHE A 713 -27.22 -24.22 31.32
N GLY A 714 -28.28 -24.04 32.10
CA GLY A 714 -29.18 -22.90 32.05
C GLY A 714 -30.63 -23.35 31.80
N ASN A 715 -31.57 -22.42 31.67
CA ASN A 715 -32.98 -22.79 31.49
C ASN A 715 -33.31 -22.85 30.00
N ASP A 716 -33.21 -24.04 29.43
CA ASP A 716 -33.24 -24.30 28.00
C ASP A 716 -34.64 -24.64 27.47
N SER A 717 -34.83 -24.45 26.16
CA SER A 717 -36.04 -24.83 25.45
C SER A 717 -35.73 -25.66 24.22
N LEU A 718 -36.04 -26.95 24.28
CA LEU A 718 -35.78 -27.94 23.24
C LEU A 718 -37.09 -28.33 22.53
N HIS A 719 -37.07 -28.40 21.21
CA HIS A 719 -38.14 -28.95 20.38
C HIS A 719 -37.56 -29.96 19.38
N GLY A 720 -37.93 -31.23 19.52
CA GLY A 720 -37.53 -32.30 18.59
C GLY A 720 -38.14 -32.08 17.22
N GLY A 721 -39.47 -32.13 17.14
CA GLY A 721 -40.22 -31.76 15.96
C GLY A 721 -40.91 -32.95 15.32
N GLY A 722 -40.29 -33.61 14.37
CA GLY A 722 -40.92 -34.69 13.62
C GLY A 722 -39.94 -35.80 13.28
N GLY A 723 -40.09 -36.95 13.91
CA GLY A 723 -39.16 -38.08 13.87
C GLY A 723 -38.97 -38.58 15.30
N ASN A 724 -38.11 -39.58 15.53
CA ASN A 724 -37.89 -40.08 16.89
C ASN A 724 -36.68 -39.37 17.48
N ASP A 725 -36.94 -38.40 18.36
CA ASP A 725 -35.93 -37.47 18.84
C ASP A 725 -35.42 -37.84 20.24
N GLU A 726 -34.16 -37.53 20.54
CA GLU A 726 -33.55 -37.60 21.87
C GLU A 726 -33.30 -36.17 22.38
N LEU A 727 -33.95 -35.79 23.48
CA LEU A 727 -33.86 -34.46 24.09
C LEU A 727 -33.34 -34.57 25.52
N TRP A 728 -32.24 -33.87 25.81
CA TRP A 728 -31.59 -33.80 27.12
C TRP A 728 -31.60 -32.35 27.60
N GLY A 729 -32.29 -32.06 28.70
CA GLY A 729 -32.35 -30.72 29.31
C GLY A 729 -30.99 -30.33 29.87
N GLY A 730 -30.57 -31.04 30.91
CA GLY A 730 -29.28 -30.84 31.56
C GLY A 730 -29.47 -30.30 32.97
N ALA A 731 -28.82 -29.18 33.27
CA ALA A 731 -28.92 -28.57 34.59
C ALA A 731 -29.73 -27.27 34.54
N ASP A 732 -30.49 -27.03 35.62
CA ASP A 732 -31.47 -25.94 35.78
C ASP A 732 -32.83 -26.29 35.16
N ASN A 733 -33.79 -25.34 35.09
CA ASN A 733 -35.19 -25.68 34.79
C ASN A 733 -35.48 -25.58 33.28
N ASP A 734 -35.69 -26.71 32.64
CA ASP A 734 -35.79 -26.84 31.20
C ASP A 734 -37.23 -27.06 30.70
N THR A 735 -37.43 -26.84 29.41
CA THR A 735 -38.68 -27.18 28.72
C THR A 735 -38.39 -27.99 27.46
N LEU A 736 -38.77 -29.26 27.48
CA LEU A 736 -38.55 -30.22 26.39
C LEU A 736 -39.88 -30.58 25.73
N ASN A 737 -39.91 -30.61 24.40
CA ASN A 737 -41.09 -31.00 23.63
C ASN A 737 -40.72 -31.90 22.44
N GLY A 738 -41.07 -33.19 22.52
CA GLY A 738 -40.82 -34.18 21.46
C GLY A 738 -41.61 -33.88 20.19
N SER A 739 -42.90 -33.56 20.36
CA SER A 739 -43.85 -33.22 19.30
C SER A 739 -44.43 -34.41 18.53
N ILE A 740 -43.83 -34.86 17.41
CA ILE A 740 -44.38 -35.97 16.61
C ILE A 740 -43.30 -37.04 16.48
N GLY A 741 -43.54 -38.22 17.00
CA GLY A 741 -42.56 -39.29 17.00
C GLY A 741 -42.67 -40.17 18.22
N SER A 742 -41.82 -41.17 18.30
CA SER A 742 -41.56 -41.86 19.56
C SER A 742 -40.28 -41.28 20.15
N ASP A 743 -40.44 -40.29 21.02
CA ASP A 743 -39.36 -39.43 21.51
C ASP A 743 -38.83 -39.91 22.86
N THR A 744 -37.59 -39.57 23.17
CA THR A 744 -36.97 -39.75 24.50
C THR A 744 -36.61 -38.39 25.06
N LEU A 745 -37.21 -38.02 26.19
CA LEU A 745 -37.02 -36.75 26.87
C LEU A 745 -36.51 -36.98 28.28
N GLU A 746 -35.39 -36.36 28.62
CA GLU A 746 -34.74 -36.48 29.93
C GLU A 746 -34.47 -35.07 30.47
N GLY A 747 -35.11 -34.72 31.59
CA GLY A 747 -34.94 -33.42 32.25
C GLY A 747 -33.56 -33.28 32.90
N GLU A 748 -33.14 -34.32 33.60
CA GLU A 748 -31.91 -34.42 34.40
C GLU A 748 -32.00 -33.67 35.74
N ALA A 749 -31.49 -32.45 35.89
CA ALA A 749 -31.45 -31.78 37.19
C ALA A 749 -32.11 -30.41 37.16
N GLY A 750 -33.23 -30.25 37.84
CA GLY A 750 -33.99 -29.01 37.88
C GLY A 750 -35.49 -29.27 37.84
N GLY A 751 -36.31 -28.25 38.07
CA GLY A 751 -37.77 -28.40 37.97
C GLY A 751 -38.24 -28.29 36.52
N ASP A 752 -38.26 -29.40 35.81
CA ASP A 752 -38.39 -29.46 34.36
C ASP A 752 -39.83 -29.62 33.88
N ARG A 753 -40.03 -29.28 32.61
CA ARG A 753 -41.32 -29.46 31.93
C ARG A 753 -41.16 -30.25 30.64
N LEU A 754 -41.59 -31.50 30.66
CA LEU A 754 -41.50 -32.44 29.54
C LEU A 754 -42.86 -32.66 28.87
N LEU A 755 -42.87 -32.62 27.53
CA LEU A 755 -44.04 -32.90 26.69
C LEU A 755 -43.65 -33.93 25.63
N GLY A 756 -44.19 -35.15 25.71
CA GLY A 756 -43.97 -36.19 24.70
C GLY A 756 -44.57 -35.76 23.37
N GLY A 757 -45.90 -35.68 23.32
CA GLY A 757 -46.61 -35.20 22.15
C GLY A 757 -47.41 -36.31 21.49
N ALA A 758 -47.03 -36.74 20.29
CA ALA A 758 -47.75 -37.75 19.53
C ALA A 758 -46.84 -38.89 19.10
N GLY A 759 -47.12 -40.08 19.62
CA GLY A 759 -46.39 -41.33 19.43
C GLY A 759 -46.05 -41.89 20.81
N ASN A 760 -45.35 -43.02 20.85
CA ASN A 760 -45.07 -43.67 22.14
C ASN A 760 -43.77 -43.11 22.69
N ASP A 761 -43.87 -42.25 23.70
CA ASP A 761 -42.76 -41.46 24.21
C ASP A 761 -42.18 -42.04 25.52
N ALA A 762 -40.91 -41.75 25.79
CA ALA A 762 -40.24 -42.04 27.04
C ALA A 762 -39.82 -40.73 27.71
N LEU A 763 -40.39 -40.40 28.86
CA LEU A 763 -40.12 -39.17 29.59
C LEU A 763 -39.55 -39.50 30.96
N ASN A 764 -38.47 -38.83 31.34
CA ASN A 764 -37.87 -38.90 32.67
C ASN A 764 -37.63 -37.50 33.24
N GLY A 765 -38.15 -37.23 34.43
CA GLY A 765 -38.01 -35.95 35.13
C GLY A 765 -36.57 -35.77 35.61
N GLY A 766 -36.16 -36.60 36.57
CA GLY A 766 -34.80 -36.64 37.07
C GLY A 766 -34.73 -36.20 38.53
N GLU A 767 -33.97 -35.15 38.83
CA GLU A 767 -33.89 -34.54 40.16
C GLU A 767 -34.76 -33.27 40.23
N ASP A 768 -35.43 -33.05 41.37
CA ASP A 768 -36.31 -31.91 41.71
C ASP A 768 -37.77 -32.08 41.22
N ASP A 769 -38.63 -31.09 41.49
CA ASP A 769 -40.09 -31.21 41.28
C ASP A 769 -40.46 -30.98 39.79
N ASP A 770 -40.80 -32.05 39.07
CA ASP A 770 -41.01 -32.03 37.62
C ASP A 770 -42.48 -32.02 37.17
N THR A 771 -42.71 -31.61 35.92
CA THR A 771 -44.02 -31.72 35.25
C THR A 771 -43.94 -32.43 33.91
N LEU A 772 -44.56 -33.61 33.81
CA LEU A 772 -44.46 -34.51 32.66
C LEU A 772 -45.83 -34.77 32.01
N PHE A 773 -45.90 -34.68 30.68
CA PHE A 773 -47.11 -34.94 29.90
C PHE A 773 -46.81 -35.86 28.69
N GLY A 774 -47.29 -37.10 28.72
CA GLY A 774 -47.16 -38.04 27.59
C GLY A 774 -47.95 -37.59 26.36
N GLN A 775 -49.24 -37.31 26.57
CA GLN A 775 -50.24 -36.87 25.58
C GLN A 775 -50.83 -38.00 24.73
N MET A 776 -50.39 -38.24 23.49
CA MET A 776 -50.99 -39.26 22.61
C MET A 776 -50.03 -40.40 22.35
N GLY A 777 -50.31 -41.59 22.87
CA GLY A 777 -49.50 -42.78 22.62
C GLY A 777 -49.51 -43.72 23.80
N ASP A 778 -48.89 -44.89 23.67
CA ASP A 778 -48.61 -45.71 24.86
C ASP A 778 -47.28 -45.21 25.47
N ASP A 779 -47.34 -44.29 26.45
CA ASP A 779 -46.18 -43.56 26.96
C ASP A 779 -45.55 -44.23 28.20
N LEU A 780 -44.24 -44.02 28.37
CA LEU A 780 -43.49 -44.38 29.57
C LEU A 780 -43.02 -43.10 30.26
N ILE A 781 -43.49 -42.86 31.49
CA ILE A 781 -43.18 -41.64 32.25
C ILE A 781 -42.60 -42.01 33.61
N ALA A 782 -41.45 -41.44 33.97
CA ALA A 782 -40.81 -41.55 35.28
C ALA A 782 -40.59 -40.14 35.86
N GLY A 783 -41.03 -39.91 37.10
CA GLY A 783 -40.70 -38.69 37.85
C GLY A 783 -39.28 -38.71 38.42
N ASP A 784 -38.87 -39.87 38.97
CA ASP A 784 -37.60 -40.11 39.65
C ASP A 784 -37.52 -39.44 41.05
N LEU A 785 -36.75 -38.37 41.27
CA LEU A 785 -36.56 -37.76 42.60
C LEU A 785 -37.25 -36.40 42.66
N GLY A 786 -38.35 -36.24 43.39
CA GLY A 786 -39.08 -34.97 43.37
C GLY A 786 -40.50 -35.12 43.86
N ASN A 787 -41.24 -34.02 43.99
CA ASN A 787 -42.71 -34.09 44.08
C ASN A 787 -43.27 -33.83 42.69
N ASP A 788 -43.41 -34.88 41.91
CA ASP A 788 -43.63 -34.78 40.48
C ASP A 788 -45.10 -34.72 40.11
N THR A 789 -45.40 -34.11 38.97
CA THR A 789 -46.74 -34.12 38.38
C THR A 789 -46.68 -34.74 36.99
N ALA A 790 -47.18 -35.98 36.87
CA ALA A 790 -47.20 -36.72 35.61
C ALA A 790 -48.63 -36.98 35.11
N ASN A 791 -48.83 -36.85 33.80
CA ASN A 791 -50.08 -37.17 33.12
C ASN A 791 -49.82 -37.97 31.84
N GLY A 792 -50.36 -39.20 31.78
CA GLY A 792 -50.23 -40.11 30.63
C GLY A 792 -50.92 -39.52 29.40
N GLY A 793 -52.24 -39.38 29.45
CA GLY A 793 -53.00 -38.71 28.40
C GLY A 793 -54.02 -39.62 27.78
N ILE A 794 -53.81 -40.03 26.53
CA ILE A 794 -54.66 -40.99 25.82
C ILE A 794 -53.83 -42.21 25.40
N ASP A 795 -54.49 -43.36 25.31
CA ASP A 795 -53.89 -44.68 25.08
C ASP A 795 -53.27 -45.27 26.37
N ASN A 796 -52.52 -46.38 26.32
CA ASN A 796 -52.19 -47.13 27.55
C ASN A 796 -50.83 -46.73 28.08
N ASP A 797 -50.83 -45.97 29.17
CA ASP A 797 -49.61 -45.36 29.70
C ASP A 797 -49.03 -46.12 30.89
N THR A 798 -47.72 -45.98 31.09
CA THR A 798 -47.01 -46.46 32.28
C THR A 798 -46.34 -45.29 32.99
N LEU A 799 -46.81 -44.95 34.18
CA LEU A 799 -46.32 -43.85 35.00
C LEU A 799 -45.69 -44.40 36.28
N ASN A 800 -44.48 -43.92 36.59
CA ASN A 800 -43.80 -44.12 37.87
C ASN A 800 -43.53 -42.76 38.52
N GLY A 801 -43.94 -42.59 39.78
CA GLY A 801 -43.65 -41.40 40.58
C GLY A 801 -42.18 -41.38 40.97
N GLY A 802 -41.81 -42.20 41.94
CA GLY A 802 -40.43 -42.35 42.38
C GLY A 802 -40.26 -42.02 43.86
N GLU A 803 -39.27 -41.20 44.20
CA GLU A 803 -39.12 -40.67 45.56
C GLU A 803 -39.77 -39.28 45.68
N GLY A 804 -40.86 -39.18 46.46
CA GLY A 804 -41.45 -37.92 46.88
C GLY A 804 -42.97 -37.96 46.87
N ASN A 805 -43.65 -36.81 47.01
CA ASN A 805 -45.12 -36.82 47.08
C ASN A 805 -45.71 -36.52 45.70
N ASP A 806 -45.92 -37.56 44.92
CA ASP A 806 -46.21 -37.42 43.49
C ASP A 806 -47.70 -37.30 43.19
N THR A 807 -48.00 -36.68 42.05
CA THR A 807 -49.34 -36.65 41.48
C THR A 807 -49.35 -37.25 40.09
N LEU A 808 -49.86 -38.47 39.97
CA LEU A 808 -49.92 -39.24 38.74
C LEU A 808 -51.37 -39.31 38.22
N ASN A 809 -51.57 -39.08 36.92
CA ASN A 809 -52.86 -39.23 36.25
C ASN A 809 -52.71 -40.05 34.97
N GLY A 810 -53.36 -41.21 34.88
CA GLY A 810 -53.32 -42.09 33.70
C GLY A 810 -53.99 -41.43 32.50
N GLY A 811 -55.28 -41.10 32.63
CA GLY A 811 -56.03 -40.44 31.57
C GLY A 811 -57.06 -41.38 30.92
N ASP A 812 -57.06 -41.48 29.59
CA ASP A 812 -57.91 -42.39 28.84
C ASP A 812 -57.09 -43.59 28.38
N GLY A 813 -57.27 -44.80 28.94
CA GLY A 813 -56.32 -45.87 28.66
C GLY A 813 -56.59 -47.17 29.37
N ASN A 814 -55.61 -48.06 29.45
CA ASN A 814 -55.57 -49.05 30.52
C ASN A 814 -54.20 -48.89 31.16
N ASP A 815 -54.13 -48.00 32.14
CA ASP A 815 -52.87 -47.41 32.55
C ASP A 815 -52.25 -48.19 33.71
N VAL A 816 -50.93 -48.07 33.85
CA VAL A 816 -50.18 -48.62 34.98
C VAL A 816 -49.54 -47.46 35.73
N LEU A 817 -49.95 -47.23 36.97
CA LEU A 817 -49.43 -46.17 37.81
C LEU A 817 -48.77 -46.79 39.06
N GLU A 818 -47.55 -46.38 39.38
CA GLU A 818 -46.80 -46.78 40.58
C GLU A 818 -46.26 -45.51 41.26
N GLY A 819 -46.62 -45.28 42.53
CA GLY A 819 -46.14 -44.13 43.30
C GLY A 819 -44.73 -44.32 43.87
N GLU A 820 -44.39 -45.56 44.24
CA GLU A 820 -43.14 -45.98 44.88
C GLU A 820 -43.01 -45.54 46.35
N THR A 821 -42.44 -44.38 46.66
CA THR A 821 -42.18 -44.00 48.07
C THR A 821 -42.70 -42.60 48.38
N ASP A 822 -43.06 -42.38 49.65
CA ASP A 822 -43.72 -41.15 50.16
C ASP A 822 -45.22 -41.08 49.80
N ASN A 823 -45.89 -39.93 50.00
CA ASN A 823 -47.36 -39.90 50.00
C ASN A 823 -47.92 -39.46 48.66
N ASP A 824 -48.40 -40.43 47.87
CA ASP A 824 -48.74 -40.18 46.48
C ASP A 824 -50.24 -39.97 46.23
N ARG A 825 -50.53 -39.32 45.11
CA ARG A 825 -51.87 -39.15 44.57
C ARG A 825 -51.95 -39.73 43.17
N LEU A 826 -52.59 -40.89 43.05
CA LEU A 826 -52.78 -41.59 41.78
C LEU A 826 -54.24 -41.48 41.31
N LEU A 827 -54.42 -41.13 40.04
CA LEU A 827 -55.70 -41.11 39.34
C LEU A 827 -55.63 -42.01 38.11
N GLY A 828 -56.45 -43.06 38.03
CA GLY A 828 -56.53 -43.94 36.86
C GLY A 828 -57.15 -43.20 35.68
N GLY A 829 -58.45 -42.97 35.73
CA GLY A 829 -59.16 -42.20 34.71
C GLY A 829 -60.23 -43.02 34.03
N ASN A 830 -60.20 -43.12 32.71
CA ASN A 830 -61.11 -43.96 31.94
C ASN A 830 -60.39 -45.23 31.48
N GLY A 831 -61.08 -46.37 31.56
CA GLY A 831 -60.56 -47.68 31.17
C GLY A 831 -60.07 -48.51 32.37
N ASN A 832 -59.41 -49.65 32.14
CA ASN A 832 -59.15 -50.61 33.23
C ASN A 832 -57.73 -50.46 33.76
N ASP A 833 -57.58 -49.68 34.83
CA ASP A 833 -56.27 -49.23 35.27
C ASP A 833 -55.68 -50.11 36.38
N SER A 834 -54.36 -50.06 36.54
CA SER A 834 -53.61 -50.73 37.61
C SER A 834 -52.79 -49.72 38.40
N LEU A 835 -53.31 -49.33 39.57
CA LEU A 835 -52.68 -48.35 40.46
C LEU A 835 -52.03 -49.05 41.65
N LYS A 836 -50.78 -48.70 41.93
CA LYS A 836 -50.06 -49.09 43.14
C LYS A 836 -49.54 -47.86 43.86
N GLY A 837 -49.87 -47.72 45.14
CA GLY A 837 -49.36 -46.63 46.00
C GLY A 837 -47.88 -46.82 46.25
N GLY A 838 -47.52 -47.67 47.22
CA GLY A 838 -46.13 -47.95 47.52
C GLY A 838 -45.87 -47.89 49.02
N GLU A 839 -44.77 -47.29 49.43
CA GLU A 839 -44.53 -46.93 50.83
C GLU A 839 -45.05 -45.50 51.09
N GLY A 840 -45.98 -45.31 52.02
CA GLY A 840 -46.49 -43.97 52.36
C GLY A 840 -48.00 -43.95 52.58
N ASP A 841 -48.55 -42.79 52.97
CA ASP A 841 -50.00 -42.63 53.15
C ASP A 841 -50.65 -42.15 51.84
N ASP A 842 -50.92 -43.09 50.93
CA ASP A 842 -51.31 -42.78 49.55
C ASP A 842 -52.80 -42.48 49.36
N THR A 843 -53.14 -41.82 48.26
CA THR A 843 -54.50 -41.75 47.75
C THR A 843 -54.61 -42.23 46.30
N LEU A 844 -55.34 -43.33 46.09
CA LEU A 844 -55.59 -43.93 44.78
C LEU A 844 -57.06 -43.75 44.38
N PHE A 845 -57.32 -43.19 43.20
CA PHE A 845 -58.65 -43.07 42.59
C PHE A 845 -58.69 -43.81 41.26
N GLY A 846 -59.41 -44.94 41.17
CA GLY A 846 -59.61 -45.65 39.91
C GLY A 846 -60.47 -44.85 38.92
N GLN A 847 -61.54 -44.25 39.45
CA GLN A 847 -62.57 -43.51 38.72
C GLN A 847 -63.55 -44.41 37.95
N ASN A 848 -63.48 -44.48 36.62
CA ASN A 848 -64.46 -45.21 35.81
C ASN A 848 -63.96 -46.62 35.49
N ASP A 849 -64.86 -47.52 35.07
CA ASP A 849 -64.52 -48.88 34.60
C ASP A 849 -63.95 -49.85 35.67
N ASN A 850 -63.12 -50.83 35.30
CA ASN A 850 -62.70 -51.92 36.21
C ASN A 850 -61.23 -51.81 36.62
N ASP A 851 -60.98 -51.06 37.68
CA ASP A 851 -59.62 -50.79 38.14
C ASP A 851 -59.11 -51.77 39.19
N ARG A 852 -57.78 -51.88 39.25
CA ARG A 852 -57.03 -52.60 40.27
C ARG A 852 -56.22 -51.62 41.10
N LEU A 853 -56.64 -51.38 42.34
CA LEU A 853 -55.93 -50.52 43.29
C LEU A 853 -55.22 -51.34 44.37
N ILE A 854 -53.93 -51.07 44.59
CA ILE A 854 -53.10 -51.68 45.64
C ILE A 854 -52.35 -50.59 46.40
N GLY A 855 -52.77 -50.24 47.61
CA GLY A 855 -52.06 -49.20 48.39
C GLY A 855 -50.66 -49.62 48.86
N GLN A 856 -50.46 -50.90 49.20
CA GLN A 856 -49.22 -51.46 49.77
C GLN A 856 -48.96 -51.04 51.23
N ALA A 857 -47.90 -50.29 51.54
CA ALA A 857 -47.40 -50.06 52.89
C ALA A 857 -47.71 -48.65 53.38
N GLY A 858 -48.73 -48.51 54.24
CA GLY A 858 -49.05 -47.23 54.88
C GLY A 858 -50.53 -47.12 55.23
N SER A 859 -51.03 -45.91 55.42
CA SER A 859 -52.45 -45.61 55.70
C SER A 859 -53.19 -45.12 54.47
N ASP A 860 -53.35 -46.01 53.50
CA ASP A 860 -53.81 -45.66 52.15
C ASP A 860 -55.32 -45.40 52.07
N ARG A 861 -55.70 -44.51 51.15
CA ARG A 861 -57.08 -44.24 50.77
C ARG A 861 -57.36 -44.67 49.33
N LEU A 862 -58.13 -45.75 49.18
CA LEU A 862 -58.51 -46.31 47.88
C LEU A 862 -59.97 -45.98 47.54
N LEU A 863 -60.20 -45.40 46.37
CA LEU A 863 -61.50 -45.04 45.81
C LEU A 863 -61.58 -45.54 44.36
N GLY A 864 -61.99 -46.79 44.18
CA GLY A 864 -62.25 -47.35 42.86
C GLY A 864 -63.72 -47.37 42.51
#